data_AF-A0A0S7WPY1-F1
#
_entry.id   AF-A0A0S7WPY1-F1
#
_cell.length_a   1.000
_cell.length_b   1.000
_cell.length_c   1.000
_cell.angle_alpha   90.00
_cell.angle_beta   90.00
_cell.angle_gamma   90.00
#
_symmetry.space_group_name_H-M   'P 1'
#
loop_
_entity.id
_entity.type
_entity.pdbx_description
1 polymer ?
#
loop_
_entity_poly.entity_id
_entity_poly.type
_entity_poly.pdbx_seq_one_letter_code
_entity_poly.pdbx_strand_id
1 'polypeptide(L)'
;MHKVAFKHDDENTEKYKVKEDDTLDSIVEAKCQDYGDWKALARFNIGTEELREVNRWLDETVGIKTINEQKPNKTVLKPAEGMPAEILIPKVWTQEGFEVFKTHEITFEKVKPPAAISIDKLDKWFIPKEEECDITYTLEGLKGCADKVHLEVYGSNYCECTDWNNGLAKFDTKLPDEALYVVKDLNADERSAGNELASKWKGKVEPEKGVLSHKTNGEDRHINVAFSPYTIHLRYFKDDEADAKARIALESFWPQFEANGDVKADSLEIKWEVKETDRLKRGRLLVLDKDDNIVFRTPLPEGKLGKGEQKYDKWDGSYLPGINNSKGGAKVITEDMPYRVQIQAHAKENEENGLALAAMHTEVRLYVHKETYPESKDNYDPLTDKVSLDFSIADVYHKDKPLERSEGSLWTKYKLAEAGFHPGPVNDGSGNDHFKCAVSEFRRSVPKGGGGGSKPFVRMAPGGDDDDTKDALENLEASYKRPWFGKPAESGATIGLDWRPGNWDVKDSEFLPRLRDPKKRMIIWVDDRNWYTNGIYWKYGFYDTTVVVSQDNLDAVHNDPADLGGATDDGRGSFEDRDKRVEKDVRDVARPWIPLQVDFRLLSKGDGLDKEVATPGEDVAEVMRKVIGPIRVDWTFDEIETTSTVSGVTESKTALTDPLPELDTECDQIFSQLYHPSSVRGTYSRPEGSRTRMALRWALYKLQKEYDRQDVNRKSKYFNAPEKHGGIRPDDDPSGTYFKAAFGLEDESLLPWTAKPDTARESVCTAVHDVVGQDEGDLFDKRRGRAGIYLHPSRMAGDGYQVRAQARFDTKGPYAFVNAEVLGRRYERLPQAHTVQFRLWRKTSIRGYVQWAPAGDWGTAGNSCFDHLPKTGPDQWRAYYTACHVSIENELGASNDELVQKVAKLFPVEKDYKDLIAGMLETGDARKDPANFGWMSLSPNYVSPWSGHPLYGVSPNLNPSFWGAVDELFKKLNCLHVTVAIRLSMAIVNAIEAQTGRMRGHVLVQYQTTESCHFLQYECTTCYQEHTFLQKSVHPIST
;
A
#
# COMPACT_ATOMS: atom_id res chain seq x y z
N MET A 1 -61.22 -46.85 26.05
CA MET A 1 -61.48 -45.63 26.85
C MET A 1 -60.17 -44.85 26.92
N HIS A 2 -60.14 -43.63 26.40
CA HIS A 2 -59.01 -42.73 26.66
C HIS A 2 -59.08 -42.32 28.13
N LYS A 3 -58.11 -42.76 28.94
CA LYS A 3 -57.99 -42.30 30.32
C LYS A 3 -57.48 -40.85 30.27
N VAL A 4 -58.23 -39.94 30.86
CA VAL A 4 -57.87 -38.51 30.93
C VAL A 4 -57.30 -38.26 32.33
N ALA A 5 -56.11 -37.67 32.39
CA ALA A 5 -55.44 -37.30 33.63
C ALA A 5 -55.76 -35.84 33.99
N PHE A 6 -56.04 -35.57 35.27
CA PHE A 6 -56.42 -34.25 35.76
C PHE A 6 -55.39 -33.72 36.76
N LYS A 7 -54.97 -32.46 36.60
CA LYS A 7 -54.12 -31.74 37.56
C LYS A 7 -55.04 -31.01 38.54
N HIS A 8 -55.05 -31.42 39.81
CA HIS A 8 -55.99 -30.91 40.83
C HIS A 8 -55.47 -29.63 41.52
N ASP A 9 -54.14 -29.51 41.67
CA ASP A 9 -53.35 -28.41 42.28
C ASP A 9 -51.87 -28.86 42.21
N ASP A 10 -50.89 -27.95 42.22
CA ASP A 10 -49.48 -28.28 42.41
C ASP A 10 -49.22 -29.03 43.73
N GLU A 11 -50.04 -28.82 44.77
CA GLU A 11 -49.92 -29.49 46.08
C GLU A 11 -50.33 -30.97 46.05
N ASN A 12 -51.12 -31.41 45.05
CA ASN A 12 -51.68 -32.76 45.00
C ASN A 12 -51.08 -33.67 43.90
N THR A 13 -50.11 -33.19 43.13
CA THR A 13 -49.50 -33.95 42.02
C THR A 13 -48.22 -34.67 42.48
N GLU A 14 -48.03 -35.95 42.14
CA GLU A 14 -46.76 -36.65 42.45
C GLU A 14 -45.67 -36.09 41.54
N LYS A 15 -44.48 -35.82 42.11
CA LYS A 15 -43.31 -35.37 41.34
C LYS A 15 -42.29 -36.49 41.27
N TYR A 16 -41.89 -36.85 40.06
CA TYR A 16 -40.81 -37.80 39.83
C TYR A 16 -39.50 -37.04 39.66
N LYS A 17 -38.56 -37.27 40.56
CA LYS A 17 -37.19 -36.75 40.43
C LYS A 17 -36.41 -37.61 39.44
N VAL A 18 -36.08 -37.02 38.29
CA VAL A 18 -35.42 -37.71 37.19
C VAL A 18 -33.99 -38.10 37.58
N LYS A 19 -33.57 -39.29 37.17
CA LYS A 19 -32.22 -39.82 37.34
C LYS A 19 -31.47 -39.74 36.02
N GLU A 20 -30.15 -39.76 36.09
CA GLU A 20 -29.34 -39.91 34.88
C GLU A 20 -29.70 -41.22 34.17
N ASP A 21 -29.71 -41.16 32.83
CA ASP A 21 -30.06 -42.25 31.92
C ASP A 21 -31.56 -42.63 31.87
N ASP A 22 -32.42 -41.90 32.59
CA ASP A 22 -33.86 -42.03 32.42
C ASP A 22 -34.31 -41.60 31.02
N THR A 23 -35.43 -42.17 30.58
CA THR A 23 -36.16 -41.79 29.37
C THR A 23 -37.64 -41.66 29.74
N LEU A 24 -38.47 -41.00 28.92
CA LEU A 24 -39.91 -40.97 29.23
C LEU A 24 -40.50 -42.39 29.25
N ASP A 25 -40.02 -43.31 28.41
CA ASP A 25 -40.47 -44.70 28.45
C ASP A 25 -40.16 -45.37 29.79
N SER A 26 -38.94 -45.20 30.32
CA SER A 26 -38.56 -45.80 31.60
C SER A 26 -39.35 -45.20 32.76
N ILE A 27 -39.65 -43.90 32.71
CA ILE A 27 -40.48 -43.21 33.72
C ILE A 27 -41.92 -43.71 33.66
N VAL A 28 -42.49 -43.83 32.45
CA VAL A 28 -43.86 -44.33 32.25
C VAL A 28 -43.99 -45.76 32.76
N GLU A 29 -43.03 -46.63 32.41
CA GLU A 29 -42.99 -48.02 32.87
C GLU A 29 -42.90 -48.12 34.40
N ALA A 30 -42.13 -47.24 35.03
CA ALA A 30 -41.94 -47.24 36.47
C ALA A 30 -43.10 -46.60 37.28
N LYS A 31 -43.76 -45.58 36.73
CA LYS A 31 -44.64 -44.68 37.50
C LYS A 31 -46.03 -44.42 36.91
N CYS A 32 -46.26 -44.68 35.63
CA CYS A 32 -47.48 -44.30 34.92
C CYS A 32 -48.27 -45.47 34.30
N GLN A 33 -48.07 -46.70 34.79
CA GLN A 33 -48.67 -47.92 34.22
C GLN A 33 -50.20 -47.83 34.02
N ASP A 34 -50.88 -47.03 34.84
CA ASP A 34 -52.32 -46.88 34.80
C ASP A 34 -52.86 -45.83 33.81
N TYR A 35 -52.05 -44.92 33.26
CA TYR A 35 -52.54 -43.71 32.54
C TYR A 35 -52.20 -43.65 31.05
N GLY A 36 -51.28 -44.47 30.57
CA GLY A 36 -51.00 -44.59 29.14
C GLY A 36 -49.52 -44.56 28.80
N ASP A 37 -49.22 -43.98 27.65
CA ASP A 37 -47.86 -43.87 27.10
C ASP A 37 -47.20 -42.53 27.48
N TRP A 38 -45.99 -42.31 26.98
CA TRP A 38 -45.26 -41.06 27.16
C TRP A 38 -46.01 -39.83 26.64
N LYS A 39 -46.93 -39.98 25.67
CA LYS A 39 -47.71 -38.86 25.12
C LYS A 39 -48.72 -38.35 26.13
N ALA A 40 -49.35 -39.26 26.88
CA ALA A 40 -50.22 -38.88 27.99
C ALA A 40 -49.44 -38.10 29.06
N LEU A 41 -48.24 -38.56 29.40
CA LEU A 41 -47.36 -37.88 30.35
C LEU A 41 -46.91 -36.49 29.85
N ALA A 42 -46.57 -36.37 28.57
CA ALA A 42 -46.21 -35.10 27.94
C ALA A 42 -47.38 -34.10 27.93
N ARG A 43 -48.58 -34.54 27.49
CA ARG A 43 -49.78 -33.70 27.52
C ARG A 43 -50.14 -33.23 28.93
N PHE A 44 -49.89 -34.06 29.93
CA PHE A 44 -50.13 -33.70 31.34
C PHE A 44 -49.17 -32.60 31.84
N ASN A 45 -47.91 -32.63 31.42
CA ASN A 45 -46.89 -31.67 31.87
C ASN A 45 -46.91 -30.37 31.06
N ILE A 46 -47.02 -30.45 29.73
CA ILE A 46 -46.85 -29.32 28.81
C ILE A 46 -47.97 -29.16 27.79
N GLY A 47 -49.06 -29.93 27.88
CA GLY A 47 -50.24 -29.73 27.04
C GLY A 47 -50.12 -30.21 25.59
N THR A 48 -49.02 -30.88 25.22
CA THR A 48 -48.71 -31.25 23.83
C THR A 48 -48.04 -32.63 23.72
N GLU A 49 -48.09 -33.19 22.51
CA GLU A 49 -47.36 -34.41 22.12
C GLU A 49 -46.45 -34.19 20.91
N GLU A 50 -46.32 -32.94 20.44
CA GLU A 50 -45.45 -32.60 19.33
C GLU A 50 -44.00 -32.91 19.67
N LEU A 51 -43.31 -33.59 18.76
CA LEU A 51 -42.00 -34.19 19.07
C LEU A 51 -40.96 -33.14 19.50
N ARG A 52 -40.96 -31.97 18.86
CA ARG A 52 -40.03 -30.88 19.15
C ARG A 52 -40.32 -30.20 20.48
N GLU A 53 -41.59 -29.89 20.74
CA GLU A 53 -42.05 -29.26 21.99
C GLU A 53 -41.73 -30.16 23.19
N VAL A 54 -41.91 -31.49 23.03
CA VAL A 54 -41.57 -32.47 24.07
C VAL A 54 -40.06 -32.55 24.30
N ASN A 55 -39.25 -32.61 23.24
CA ASN A 55 -37.79 -32.62 23.39
C ASN A 55 -37.28 -31.31 24.00
N ARG A 56 -37.82 -30.16 23.61
CA ARG A 56 -37.51 -28.86 24.22
C ARG A 56 -37.85 -28.85 25.70
N TRP A 57 -39.04 -29.27 26.07
CA TRP A 57 -39.45 -29.36 27.48
C TRP A 57 -38.50 -30.22 28.32
N LEU A 58 -38.09 -31.39 27.80
CA LEU A 58 -37.14 -32.26 28.48
C LEU A 58 -35.78 -31.58 28.65
N ASP A 59 -35.29 -30.90 27.61
CA ASP A 59 -34.05 -30.12 27.63
C ASP A 59 -34.10 -29.02 28.69
N GLU A 60 -35.17 -28.23 28.70
CA GLU A 60 -35.34 -27.03 29.52
C GLU A 60 -35.79 -27.31 30.95
N THR A 61 -36.35 -28.48 31.26
CA THR A 61 -36.84 -28.84 32.60
C THR A 61 -35.90 -29.78 33.34
N VAL A 62 -35.24 -30.66 32.61
CA VAL A 62 -34.38 -31.72 33.17
C VAL A 62 -32.95 -31.56 32.68
N GLY A 63 -32.75 -31.50 31.36
CA GLY A 63 -31.45 -31.62 30.72
C GLY A 63 -31.30 -32.95 29.97
N ILE A 64 -30.60 -32.91 28.84
CA ILE A 64 -30.45 -34.04 27.92
C ILE A 64 -28.98 -34.50 27.84
N LYS A 65 -28.77 -35.81 27.92
CA LYS A 65 -27.49 -36.47 27.65
C LYS A 65 -27.34 -36.81 26.17
N THR A 66 -28.38 -37.40 25.59
CA THR A 66 -28.43 -37.78 24.17
C THR A 66 -29.85 -37.59 23.65
N ILE A 67 -29.99 -36.73 22.64
CA ILE A 67 -31.30 -36.40 22.07
C ILE A 67 -31.73 -37.41 21.01
N ASN A 68 -33.03 -37.72 20.97
CA ASN A 68 -33.65 -38.44 19.86
C ASN A 68 -34.80 -37.60 19.29
N GLU A 69 -34.52 -36.91 18.19
CA GLU A 69 -35.46 -35.94 17.60
C GLU A 69 -36.76 -36.58 17.10
N GLN A 70 -36.68 -37.82 16.62
CA GLN A 70 -37.82 -38.55 16.05
C GLN A 70 -38.60 -39.35 17.10
N LYS A 71 -37.96 -39.63 18.25
CA LYS A 71 -38.54 -40.41 19.35
C LYS A 71 -38.18 -39.75 20.68
N PRO A 72 -38.87 -38.66 21.07
CA PRO A 72 -38.60 -37.94 22.33
C PRO A 72 -38.67 -38.85 23.55
N ASN A 73 -39.45 -39.91 23.47
CA ASN A 73 -39.58 -40.91 24.52
C ASN A 73 -38.33 -41.77 24.75
N LYS A 74 -37.40 -41.77 23.79
CA LYS A 74 -36.09 -42.42 23.85
C LYS A 74 -34.95 -41.42 24.08
N THR A 75 -35.24 -40.13 24.23
CA THR A 75 -34.25 -39.13 24.64
C THR A 75 -33.72 -39.48 26.02
N VAL A 76 -32.40 -39.57 26.13
CA VAL A 76 -31.70 -39.96 27.38
C VAL A 76 -31.46 -38.70 28.20
N LEU A 77 -32.00 -38.69 29.41
CA LEU A 77 -32.01 -37.52 30.30
C LEU A 77 -30.77 -37.51 31.20
N LYS A 78 -30.32 -36.30 31.52
CA LYS A 78 -29.30 -36.05 32.54
C LYS A 78 -29.72 -34.81 33.32
N PRO A 79 -30.10 -34.96 34.60
CA PRO A 79 -30.41 -33.83 35.46
C PRO A 79 -29.31 -32.77 35.42
N ALA A 80 -29.63 -31.59 34.90
CA ALA A 80 -28.73 -30.47 34.83
C ALA A 80 -28.58 -29.81 36.20
N GLU A 81 -27.39 -29.29 36.48
CA GLU A 81 -27.09 -28.67 37.75
C GLU A 81 -27.91 -27.38 37.94
N GLY A 82 -28.51 -27.20 39.12
CA GLY A 82 -29.36 -26.04 39.42
C GLY A 82 -30.81 -26.16 38.93
N MET A 83 -31.16 -27.26 38.26
CA MET A 83 -32.54 -27.56 37.89
C MET A 83 -33.22 -28.45 38.94
N PRO A 84 -34.53 -28.30 39.19
CA PRO A 84 -35.28 -29.27 40.00
C PRO A 84 -35.22 -30.68 39.40
N ALA A 85 -35.23 -30.78 38.06
CA ALA A 85 -35.24 -32.03 37.30
C ALA A 85 -36.40 -32.95 37.70
N GLU A 86 -37.60 -32.38 37.75
CA GLU A 86 -38.83 -33.07 38.15
C GLU A 86 -39.83 -33.14 37.00
N ILE A 87 -40.46 -34.30 36.84
CA ILE A 87 -41.60 -34.51 35.92
C ILE A 87 -42.84 -34.81 36.76
N LEU A 88 -43.94 -34.14 36.44
CA LEU A 88 -45.22 -34.35 37.13
C LEU A 88 -45.85 -35.67 36.67
N ILE A 89 -46.25 -36.49 37.64
CA ILE A 89 -46.90 -37.78 37.44
C ILE A 89 -48.41 -37.64 37.70
N PRO A 90 -49.26 -38.04 36.73
CA PRO A 90 -50.70 -38.11 36.93
C PRO A 90 -51.12 -38.97 38.14
N LYS A 91 -52.11 -38.50 38.92
CA LYS A 91 -52.79 -39.30 39.95
C LYS A 91 -54.24 -39.61 39.55
N VAL A 92 -54.71 -40.82 39.89
CA VAL A 92 -56.08 -41.27 39.66
C VAL A 92 -56.93 -40.53 40.67
N TRP A 93 -57.96 -39.83 40.20
CA TRP A 93 -59.04 -39.38 41.07
C TRP A 93 -59.82 -40.62 41.53
N THR A 94 -59.63 -40.99 42.79
CA THR A 94 -60.46 -41.99 43.45
C THR A 94 -61.73 -41.34 43.98
N GLN A 95 -62.75 -42.14 44.25
CA GLN A 95 -64.09 -41.69 44.68
C GLN A 95 -64.11 -40.96 46.03
N GLU A 96 -62.99 -40.93 46.78
CA GLU A 96 -62.92 -40.27 48.08
C GLU A 96 -63.18 -38.76 47.96
N GLY A 97 -64.25 -38.29 48.62
CA GLY A 97 -64.65 -36.89 48.64
C GLY A 97 -65.87 -36.54 47.78
N PHE A 98 -66.26 -37.38 46.82
CA PHE A 98 -67.48 -37.18 46.04
C PHE A 98 -68.68 -37.82 46.73
N GLU A 99 -69.54 -36.99 47.32
CA GLU A 99 -70.80 -37.47 47.90
C GLU A 99 -71.69 -38.14 46.84
N VAL A 100 -72.10 -39.37 47.11
CA VAL A 100 -73.02 -40.13 46.27
C VAL A 100 -74.38 -39.44 46.25
N PHE A 101 -75.04 -39.40 45.09
CA PHE A 101 -76.34 -38.72 44.87
C PHE A 101 -76.33 -37.18 44.94
N LYS A 102 -75.16 -36.53 44.95
CA LYS A 102 -75.03 -35.09 44.68
C LYS A 102 -74.57 -34.84 43.24
N THR A 103 -75.03 -33.73 42.66
CA THR A 103 -74.47 -33.22 41.40
C THR A 103 -73.20 -32.47 41.74
N HIS A 104 -72.10 -32.83 41.08
CA HIS A 104 -70.80 -32.17 41.22
C HIS A 104 -70.49 -31.44 39.92
N GLU A 105 -69.99 -30.22 40.03
CA GLU A 105 -69.45 -29.48 38.90
C GLU A 105 -67.93 -29.65 38.90
N ILE A 106 -67.38 -30.10 37.77
CA ILE A 106 -65.94 -30.22 37.59
C ILE A 106 -65.52 -29.25 36.50
N THR A 107 -64.70 -28.27 36.88
CA THR A 107 -64.13 -27.30 35.96
C THR A 107 -62.77 -27.79 35.48
N PHE A 108 -62.57 -27.87 34.17
CA PHE A 108 -61.31 -28.28 33.58
C PHE A 108 -60.67 -27.12 32.84
N GLU A 109 -59.39 -26.88 33.08
CA GLU A 109 -58.56 -26.03 32.25
C GLU A 109 -57.61 -26.89 31.42
N LYS A 110 -57.56 -26.63 30.11
CA LYS A 110 -56.66 -27.35 29.22
C LYS A 110 -55.26 -26.75 29.35
N VAL A 111 -54.28 -27.59 29.65
CA VAL A 111 -52.86 -27.18 29.62
C VAL A 111 -52.51 -26.76 28.18
N LYS A 112 -51.99 -25.55 28.01
CA LYS A 112 -51.51 -24.99 26.76
C LYS A 112 -49.97 -25.02 26.77
N PRO A 113 -49.32 -25.53 25.70
CA PRO A 113 -47.87 -25.49 25.61
C PRO A 113 -47.36 -24.04 25.60
N PRO A 114 -46.15 -23.80 26.13
CA PRO A 114 -45.53 -22.49 26.05
C PRO A 114 -45.27 -22.11 24.59
N ALA A 115 -45.36 -20.82 24.27
CA ALA A 115 -44.82 -20.30 23.02
C ALA A 115 -43.29 -20.41 23.07
N ALA A 116 -42.65 -20.86 21.99
CA ALA A 116 -41.20 -20.85 21.90
C ALA A 116 -40.73 -20.50 20.49
N ILE A 117 -39.50 -19.99 20.40
CA ILE A 117 -38.84 -19.63 19.14
C ILE A 117 -37.40 -20.11 19.15
N SER A 118 -36.90 -20.56 17.99
CA SER A 118 -35.50 -20.88 17.75
C SER A 118 -35.03 -20.25 16.45
N ILE A 119 -33.80 -19.75 16.45
CA ILE A 119 -33.03 -19.50 15.22
C ILE A 119 -32.43 -20.86 14.84
N ASP A 120 -32.81 -21.39 13.69
CA ASP A 120 -32.38 -22.70 13.21
C ASP A 120 -31.10 -22.59 12.36
N LYS A 121 -30.99 -21.52 11.58
CA LYS A 121 -29.81 -21.17 10.79
C LYS A 121 -29.57 -19.67 10.87
N LEU A 122 -28.31 -19.29 11.03
CA LEU A 122 -27.82 -17.93 10.89
C LEU A 122 -26.44 -18.01 10.24
N ASP A 123 -26.15 -17.23 9.21
CA ASP A 123 -24.78 -17.18 8.69
C ASP A 123 -23.81 -16.64 9.75
N LYS A 124 -22.66 -17.32 9.93
CA LYS A 124 -21.61 -16.91 10.88
C LYS A 124 -21.03 -15.53 10.56
N TRP A 125 -20.88 -15.25 9.28
CA TRP A 125 -20.51 -13.96 8.72
C TRP A 125 -20.94 -13.90 7.26
N PHE A 126 -20.96 -12.69 6.70
CA PHE A 126 -21.25 -12.44 5.29
C PHE A 126 -20.66 -11.08 4.88
N ILE A 127 -20.59 -10.83 3.58
CA ILE A 127 -20.20 -9.53 3.01
C ILE A 127 -21.47 -8.70 2.78
N PRO A 128 -21.72 -7.63 3.56
CA PRO A 128 -22.92 -6.80 3.37
C PRO A 128 -22.97 -6.16 1.98
N LYS A 129 -24.18 -5.84 1.51
CA LYS A 129 -24.50 -5.36 0.14
C LYS A 129 -24.26 -6.39 -0.97
N GLU A 130 -23.24 -7.23 -0.86
CA GLU A 130 -22.94 -8.30 -1.80
C GLU A 130 -23.81 -9.55 -1.51
N GLU A 131 -23.70 -10.08 -0.30
CA GLU A 131 -24.31 -11.33 0.12
C GLU A 131 -25.59 -11.12 0.96
N GLU A 132 -26.51 -12.07 0.84
CA GLU A 132 -27.67 -12.20 1.71
C GLU A 132 -27.30 -13.03 2.94
N CYS A 133 -27.63 -12.53 4.13
CA CYS A 133 -27.51 -13.25 5.38
C CYS A 133 -28.71 -14.19 5.53
N ASP A 134 -28.44 -15.50 5.53
CA ASP A 134 -29.46 -16.51 5.72
C ASP A 134 -29.89 -16.54 7.19
N ILE A 135 -31.18 -16.33 7.43
CA ILE A 135 -31.80 -16.37 8.76
C ILE A 135 -33.05 -17.24 8.66
N THR A 136 -33.05 -18.36 9.38
CA THR A 136 -34.20 -19.25 9.47
C THR A 136 -34.61 -19.50 10.92
N TYR A 137 -35.91 -19.69 11.15
CA TYR A 137 -36.45 -19.86 12.49
C TYR A 137 -37.64 -20.82 12.56
N THR A 138 -37.82 -21.42 13.73
CA THR A 138 -38.94 -22.30 14.06
C THR A 138 -39.76 -21.71 15.19
N LEU A 139 -41.08 -21.85 15.10
CA LEU A 139 -42.05 -21.50 16.12
C LEU A 139 -42.65 -22.77 16.73
N GLU A 140 -42.89 -22.71 18.03
CA GLU A 140 -43.52 -23.76 18.83
C GLU A 140 -44.63 -23.15 19.68
N GLY A 141 -45.59 -23.97 20.10
CA GLY A 141 -46.76 -23.52 20.85
C GLY A 141 -47.96 -23.19 19.97
N LEU A 142 -49.00 -22.64 20.58
CA LEU A 142 -50.30 -22.38 19.93
C LEU A 142 -50.42 -20.92 19.49
N LYS A 143 -51.07 -20.66 18.34
CA LYS A 143 -51.34 -19.30 17.86
C LYS A 143 -52.20 -18.48 18.82
N GLY A 144 -53.02 -19.17 19.62
CA GLY A 144 -53.80 -18.54 20.68
C GLY A 144 -52.96 -17.93 21.81
N CYS A 145 -51.69 -18.33 21.96
CA CYS A 145 -50.79 -17.84 23.01
C CYS A 145 -49.83 -16.76 22.48
N ALA A 146 -49.36 -16.87 21.24
CA ALA A 146 -48.52 -15.88 20.56
C ALA A 146 -48.87 -15.87 19.07
N ASP A 147 -48.89 -14.69 18.45
CA ASP A 147 -49.36 -14.52 17.07
C ASP A 147 -48.55 -13.49 16.26
N LYS A 148 -47.48 -12.93 16.83
CA LYS A 148 -46.60 -11.96 16.19
C LYS A 148 -45.15 -12.36 16.32
N VAL A 149 -44.41 -12.28 15.21
CA VAL A 149 -42.96 -12.49 15.20
C VAL A 149 -42.26 -11.26 14.69
N HIS A 150 -41.33 -10.73 15.51
CA HIS A 150 -40.46 -9.61 15.14
C HIS A 150 -39.00 -10.05 15.11
N LEU A 151 -38.24 -9.51 14.16
CA LEU A 151 -36.79 -9.57 14.10
C LEU A 151 -36.19 -8.19 14.35
N GLU A 152 -35.17 -8.14 15.18
CA GLU A 152 -34.36 -6.95 15.42
C GLU A 152 -32.87 -7.32 15.35
N VAL A 153 -32.05 -6.41 14.83
CA VAL A 153 -30.60 -6.56 14.79
C VAL A 153 -29.95 -5.50 15.66
N TYR A 154 -28.99 -5.89 16.50
CA TYR A 154 -28.25 -4.99 17.38
C TYR A 154 -26.75 -5.14 17.18
N GLY A 155 -26.00 -4.03 17.21
CA GLY A 155 -24.53 -4.06 17.28
C GLY A 155 -24.06 -4.12 18.73
N SER A 156 -22.97 -4.84 19.00
CA SER A 156 -22.50 -5.09 20.38
C SER A 156 -22.13 -3.81 21.15
N ASN A 157 -21.42 -2.88 20.52
CA ASN A 157 -21.06 -1.57 21.09
C ASN A 157 -21.31 -0.45 20.08
N TYR A 158 -22.54 -0.39 19.55
CA TYR A 158 -22.96 0.71 18.68
C TYR A 158 -22.88 2.06 19.41
N CYS A 159 -22.35 3.09 18.76
CA CYS A 159 -22.05 4.39 19.40
C CYS A 159 -22.16 5.57 18.44
N GLU A 160 -22.04 6.78 18.99
CA GLU A 160 -21.88 8.04 18.26
C GLU A 160 -20.39 8.41 18.11
N CYS A 161 -20.02 8.96 16.94
CA CYS A 161 -18.75 9.64 16.73
C CYS A 161 -18.93 11.12 17.09
N THR A 162 -18.25 11.58 18.14
CA THR A 162 -18.45 12.93 18.70
C THR A 162 -17.46 13.97 18.21
N ASP A 163 -16.30 13.53 17.73
CA ASP A 163 -15.27 14.43 17.20
C ASP A 163 -14.40 13.71 16.16
N TRP A 164 -13.88 14.49 15.23
CA TRP A 164 -12.95 14.07 14.20
C TRP A 164 -11.71 14.96 14.23
N ASN A 165 -10.61 14.47 14.79
CA ASN A 165 -9.39 15.27 14.93
C ASN A 165 -8.23 14.63 14.18
N ASN A 166 -7.81 15.27 13.08
CA ASN A 166 -6.64 14.87 12.28
C ASN A 166 -6.66 13.39 11.85
N GLY A 167 -7.79 12.91 11.33
CA GLY A 167 -7.92 11.52 10.84
C GLY A 167 -8.18 10.46 11.91
N LEU A 168 -8.41 10.87 13.18
CA LEU A 168 -8.76 9.97 14.28
C LEU A 168 -10.13 10.33 14.86
N ALA A 169 -11.02 9.34 14.91
CA ALA A 169 -12.35 9.46 15.50
C ALA A 169 -12.32 9.43 17.03
N LYS A 170 -13.14 10.27 17.66
CA LYS A 170 -13.49 10.16 19.08
C LYS A 170 -14.92 9.61 19.21
N PHE A 171 -15.10 8.66 20.12
CA PHE A 171 -16.39 8.05 20.44
C PHE A 171 -16.69 8.30 21.92
N ASP A 172 -17.92 8.71 22.25
CA ASP A 172 -18.26 9.18 23.60
C ASP A 172 -19.31 8.30 24.29
N THR A 173 -20.36 7.90 23.57
CA THR A 173 -21.46 7.11 24.17
C THR A 173 -21.83 5.90 23.34
N LYS A 174 -21.94 4.74 24.02
CA LYS A 174 -22.70 3.60 23.51
C LYS A 174 -24.16 4.07 23.39
N LEU A 175 -24.82 3.73 22.28
CA LEU A 175 -26.26 3.89 22.10
C LEU A 175 -26.92 2.59 22.54
N PRO A 176 -27.25 2.42 23.85
CA PRO A 176 -27.99 1.26 24.27
C PRO A 176 -29.38 1.30 23.64
N ASP A 177 -29.88 0.10 23.29
CA ASP A 177 -31.28 -0.12 22.90
C ASP A 177 -31.72 0.39 21.52
N GLU A 178 -30.82 0.90 20.68
CA GLU A 178 -31.10 1.22 19.27
C GLU A 178 -30.98 -0.03 18.39
N ALA A 179 -32.09 -0.42 17.74
CA ALA A 179 -32.07 -1.50 16.75
C ALA A 179 -31.53 -0.97 15.41
N LEU A 180 -30.55 -1.67 14.84
CA LEU A 180 -29.96 -1.32 13.56
C LEU A 180 -30.84 -1.73 12.38
N TYR A 181 -31.71 -2.72 12.55
CA TYR A 181 -32.62 -3.20 11.52
C TYR A 181 -33.81 -3.88 12.19
N VAL A 182 -35.02 -3.64 11.69
CA VAL A 182 -36.26 -4.18 12.26
C VAL A 182 -37.14 -4.74 11.17
N VAL A 183 -37.61 -5.98 11.35
CA VAL A 183 -38.67 -6.58 10.53
C VAL A 183 -39.81 -6.97 11.44
N LYS A 184 -40.98 -6.40 11.19
CA LYS A 184 -42.23 -6.72 11.91
C LYS A 184 -43.06 -7.70 11.10
N ASP A 185 -44.01 -8.33 11.79
CA ASP A 185 -45.04 -9.19 11.18
C ASP A 185 -44.46 -10.30 10.29
N LEU A 186 -43.38 -10.94 10.75
CA LEU A 186 -42.86 -12.16 10.14
C LEU A 186 -43.87 -13.31 10.27
N ASN A 187 -43.64 -14.41 9.54
CA ASN A 187 -44.51 -15.58 9.63
C ASN A 187 -44.67 -16.03 11.08
N ALA A 188 -45.91 -15.99 11.57
CA ALA A 188 -46.33 -16.35 12.91
C ALA A 188 -47.33 -17.52 12.89
N ASP A 189 -47.29 -18.35 11.85
CA ASP A 189 -48.12 -19.54 11.76
C ASP A 189 -47.77 -20.54 12.87
N GLU A 190 -48.82 -21.12 13.44
CA GLU A 190 -48.73 -22.08 14.53
C GLU A 190 -47.80 -23.24 14.16
N ARG A 191 -46.80 -23.52 15.00
CA ARG A 191 -45.88 -24.66 14.84
C ARG A 191 -45.16 -24.69 13.49
N SER A 192 -44.96 -23.52 12.90
CA SER A 192 -44.22 -23.37 11.65
C SER A 192 -42.72 -23.62 11.86
N ALA A 193 -42.07 -24.21 10.86
CA ALA A 193 -40.68 -24.65 10.95
C ALA A 193 -39.90 -24.24 9.70
N GLY A 194 -38.62 -23.86 9.89
CA GLY A 194 -37.77 -23.44 8.78
C GLY A 194 -38.32 -22.20 8.06
N ASN A 195 -38.94 -21.29 8.81
CA ASN A 195 -39.41 -20.03 8.28
C ASN A 195 -38.22 -19.19 7.84
N GLU A 196 -38.28 -18.63 6.65
CA GLU A 196 -37.26 -17.73 6.10
C GLU A 196 -37.78 -16.28 6.13
N LEU A 197 -36.86 -15.32 6.13
CA LEU A 197 -37.22 -13.92 5.91
C LEU A 197 -37.72 -13.72 4.47
N ALA A 198 -38.93 -13.18 4.33
CA ALA A 198 -39.52 -12.89 3.02
C ALA A 198 -38.64 -11.94 2.18
N SER A 199 -38.06 -10.94 2.83
CA SER A 199 -37.05 -10.04 2.27
C SER A 199 -35.69 -10.38 2.85
N LYS A 200 -34.85 -11.04 2.04
CA LYS A 200 -33.51 -11.44 2.44
C LYS A 200 -32.66 -10.22 2.80
N TRP A 201 -32.04 -10.26 3.98
CA TRP A 201 -31.31 -9.13 4.54
C TRP A 201 -29.85 -9.13 4.05
N LYS A 202 -29.42 -8.05 3.40
CA LYS A 202 -28.04 -7.86 2.93
C LYS A 202 -27.19 -7.01 3.87
N GLY A 203 -27.55 -6.96 5.16
CA GLY A 203 -26.85 -6.15 6.14
C GLY A 203 -27.24 -4.67 6.15
N LYS A 204 -28.30 -4.27 5.44
CA LYS A 204 -28.82 -2.89 5.46
C LYS A 204 -29.21 -2.48 6.88
N VAL A 205 -28.96 -1.23 7.25
CA VAL A 205 -29.33 -0.64 8.53
C VAL A 205 -30.27 0.55 8.37
N GLU A 206 -31.03 0.85 9.43
CA GLU A 206 -32.09 1.86 9.48
C GLU A 206 -32.05 2.83 10.71
N PRO A 207 -31.00 2.87 11.58
CA PRO A 207 -31.05 3.75 12.74
C PRO A 207 -30.96 5.23 12.33
N GLU A 208 -31.58 6.11 13.11
CA GLU A 208 -31.56 7.57 12.87
C GLU A 208 -30.35 8.26 13.51
N LYS A 209 -29.70 7.61 14.47
CA LYS A 209 -28.57 8.15 15.26
C LYS A 209 -27.42 7.15 15.32
N GLY A 210 -26.22 7.64 15.60
CA GLY A 210 -25.02 6.82 15.69
C GLY A 210 -24.24 6.72 14.39
N VAL A 211 -23.09 6.04 14.45
CA VAL A 211 -22.13 5.93 13.33
C VAL A 211 -22.73 5.35 12.05
N LEU A 212 -23.78 4.53 12.19
CA LEU A 212 -24.47 3.86 11.10
C LEU A 212 -25.79 4.57 10.69
N SER A 213 -26.04 5.81 11.10
CA SER A 213 -27.23 6.57 10.71
C SER A 213 -27.22 7.02 9.26
N HIS A 214 -28.38 7.11 8.60
CA HIS A 214 -28.50 7.44 7.16
C HIS A 214 -27.56 8.56 6.68
N LYS A 215 -26.96 8.38 5.50
CA LYS A 215 -26.10 9.42 4.88
C LYS A 215 -26.95 10.62 4.45
N THR A 216 -26.39 11.83 4.51
CA THR A 216 -27.05 13.07 4.07
C THR A 216 -27.48 13.05 2.60
N ASN A 217 -26.82 12.23 1.77
CA ASN A 217 -27.13 12.05 0.34
C ASN A 217 -28.24 11.01 0.04
N GLY A 218 -28.82 10.37 1.07
CA GLY A 218 -29.89 9.38 0.91
C GLY A 218 -29.43 7.96 0.55
N GLU A 219 -28.12 7.66 0.57
CA GLU A 219 -27.64 6.28 0.39
C GLU A 219 -27.92 5.40 1.62
N ASP A 220 -28.27 4.14 1.35
CA ASP A 220 -28.41 3.09 2.35
C ASP A 220 -27.07 2.74 3.01
N ARG A 221 -27.12 2.52 4.33
CA ARG A 221 -25.98 2.01 5.09
C ARG A 221 -26.11 0.55 5.38
N HIS A 222 -24.96 -0.04 5.67
CA HIS A 222 -24.85 -1.44 6.00
C HIS A 222 -24.03 -1.64 7.27
N ILE A 223 -24.26 -2.75 7.95
CA ILE A 223 -23.42 -3.21 9.05
C ILE A 223 -21.95 -3.32 8.59
N ASN A 224 -21.00 -3.17 9.50
CA ASN A 224 -19.57 -3.19 9.20
C ASN A 224 -18.72 -3.96 10.21
N VAL A 225 -17.41 -4.11 9.98
CA VAL A 225 -16.52 -4.88 10.87
C VAL A 225 -16.42 -4.23 12.26
N ALA A 226 -16.41 -2.90 12.33
CA ALA A 226 -16.16 -2.16 13.55
C ALA A 226 -17.20 -2.48 14.66
N PHE A 227 -18.48 -2.65 14.32
CA PHE A 227 -19.52 -2.98 15.33
C PHE A 227 -19.83 -4.47 15.47
N SER A 228 -19.05 -5.35 14.82
CA SER A 228 -19.18 -6.80 15.00
C SER A 228 -18.87 -7.22 16.45
N PRO A 229 -19.56 -8.24 17.00
CA PRO A 229 -20.62 -9.01 16.35
C PRO A 229 -21.98 -8.31 16.43
N TYR A 230 -22.88 -8.74 15.55
CA TYR A 230 -24.27 -8.31 15.50
C TYR A 230 -25.17 -9.39 16.07
N THR A 231 -26.01 -9.04 17.02
CA THR A 231 -27.01 -9.94 17.61
C THR A 231 -28.28 -9.88 16.78
N ILE A 232 -28.64 -11.02 16.17
CA ILE A 232 -29.98 -11.24 15.64
C ILE A 232 -30.87 -11.65 16.80
N HIS A 233 -31.94 -10.89 17.00
CA HIS A 233 -32.93 -11.10 18.04
C HIS A 233 -34.29 -11.39 17.40
N LEU A 234 -34.87 -12.53 17.75
CA LEU A 234 -36.22 -12.92 17.35
C LEU A 234 -37.12 -12.95 18.57
N ARG A 235 -38.35 -12.49 18.37
CA ARG A 235 -39.37 -12.44 19.41
C ARG A 235 -40.69 -12.93 18.89
N TYR A 236 -41.30 -13.86 19.64
CA TYR A 236 -42.62 -14.39 19.37
C TYR A 236 -43.54 -14.09 20.56
N PHE A 237 -44.60 -13.32 20.31
CA PHE A 237 -45.40 -12.75 21.39
C PHE A 237 -46.83 -12.42 20.93
N LYS A 238 -47.66 -11.92 21.85
CA LYS A 238 -49.05 -11.50 21.59
C LYS A 238 -49.33 -10.06 22.03
N ASP A 239 -48.84 -9.70 23.21
CA ASP A 239 -49.12 -8.44 23.90
C ASP A 239 -48.14 -7.33 23.49
N ASP A 240 -48.61 -6.36 22.71
CA ASP A 240 -47.78 -5.24 22.26
C ASP A 240 -47.42 -4.26 23.38
N GLU A 241 -48.24 -4.15 24.42
CA GLU A 241 -47.96 -3.19 25.49
C GLU A 241 -46.88 -3.72 26.43
N ALA A 242 -46.96 -5.01 26.77
CA ALA A 242 -46.03 -5.63 27.72
C ALA A 242 -44.73 -6.12 27.07
N ASP A 243 -44.79 -6.70 25.87
CA ASP A 243 -43.68 -7.50 25.33
C ASP A 243 -43.03 -6.91 24.09
N ALA A 244 -43.56 -5.81 23.53
CA ALA A 244 -43.00 -5.19 22.32
C ALA A 244 -41.63 -4.55 22.49
N LYS A 245 -41.02 -4.59 23.69
CA LYS A 245 -39.60 -4.26 23.90
C LYS A 245 -38.75 -5.36 24.58
N ALA A 246 -39.37 -6.48 24.97
CA ALA A 246 -38.68 -7.58 25.65
C ALA A 246 -37.54 -8.15 24.81
N ARG A 247 -36.31 -8.20 25.32
CA ARG A 247 -35.17 -8.68 24.52
C ARG A 247 -34.04 -9.32 25.33
N ILE A 248 -33.25 -10.14 24.64
CA ILE A 248 -31.99 -10.69 25.16
C ILE A 248 -30.82 -9.98 24.45
N ALA A 249 -30.04 -9.21 25.20
CA ALA A 249 -28.81 -8.60 24.71
C ALA A 249 -27.61 -9.52 25.00
N LEU A 250 -27.09 -10.18 23.98
CA LEU A 250 -25.99 -11.14 24.12
C LEU A 250 -24.63 -10.41 24.03
N GLU A 251 -23.77 -10.58 25.03
CA GLU A 251 -22.40 -10.05 24.98
C GLU A 251 -21.52 -10.87 24.04
N SER A 252 -20.49 -10.24 23.46
CA SER A 252 -19.59 -10.90 22.52
C SER A 252 -18.97 -12.17 23.11
N PHE A 253 -19.11 -13.27 22.39
CA PHE A 253 -18.53 -14.56 22.75
C PHE A 253 -17.47 -14.97 21.72
N TRP A 254 -16.27 -15.35 22.20
CA TRP A 254 -15.18 -15.83 21.35
C TRP A 254 -14.18 -16.64 22.17
N PRO A 255 -14.14 -17.99 22.04
CA PRO A 255 -13.14 -18.80 22.71
C PRO A 255 -11.73 -18.42 22.27
N GLN A 256 -10.84 -18.32 23.25
CA GLN A 256 -9.43 -17.98 23.05
C GLN A 256 -8.54 -19.15 23.45
N PHE A 257 -7.39 -19.25 22.80
CA PHE A 257 -6.48 -20.37 23.02
C PHE A 257 -5.12 -19.88 23.53
N GLU A 258 -4.52 -20.68 24.41
CA GLU A 258 -3.13 -20.54 24.81
C GLU A 258 -2.20 -21.07 23.71
N ALA A 259 -0.91 -20.71 23.77
CA ALA A 259 0.07 -21.12 22.76
C ALA A 259 0.24 -22.65 22.65
N ASN A 260 -0.12 -23.41 23.70
CA ASN A 260 -0.09 -24.86 23.72
C ASN A 260 -1.37 -25.52 23.13
N GLY A 261 -2.36 -24.71 22.75
CA GLY A 261 -3.64 -25.15 22.19
C GLY A 261 -4.76 -25.35 23.21
N ASP A 262 -4.50 -25.15 24.51
CA ASP A 262 -5.55 -25.21 25.53
C ASP A 262 -6.45 -23.97 25.46
N VAL A 263 -7.73 -24.13 25.78
CA VAL A 263 -8.67 -23.00 25.82
C VAL A 263 -8.50 -22.18 27.10
N LYS A 264 -8.56 -20.86 26.99
CA LYS A 264 -8.57 -19.94 28.14
C LYS A 264 -9.93 -19.99 28.82
N ALA A 265 -9.95 -20.40 30.09
CA ALA A 265 -11.20 -20.69 30.81
C ALA A 265 -12.16 -19.49 30.91
N ASP A 266 -11.63 -18.29 31.08
CA ASP A 266 -12.40 -17.03 31.13
C ASP A 266 -13.03 -16.65 29.78
N SER A 267 -12.44 -17.07 28.66
CA SER A 267 -13.00 -16.86 27.32
C SER A 267 -14.25 -17.71 27.02
N LEU A 268 -14.52 -18.72 27.87
CA LEU A 268 -15.71 -19.58 27.78
C LEU A 268 -16.90 -19.05 28.59
N GLU A 269 -16.75 -17.93 29.31
CA GLU A 269 -17.87 -17.29 29.98
C GLU A 269 -18.85 -16.70 28.96
N ILE A 270 -20.13 -17.08 29.08
CA ILE A 270 -21.21 -16.58 28.23
C ILE A 270 -22.05 -15.61 29.04
N LYS A 271 -22.18 -14.37 28.56
CA LYS A 271 -22.87 -13.28 29.26
C LYS A 271 -23.99 -12.71 28.41
N TRP A 272 -25.11 -12.37 29.06
CA TRP A 272 -26.26 -11.74 28.40
C TRP A 272 -27.03 -10.89 29.39
N GLU A 273 -27.85 -9.98 28.89
CA GLU A 273 -28.76 -9.16 29.70
C GLU A 273 -30.19 -9.37 29.20
N VAL A 274 -31.12 -9.66 30.13
CA VAL A 274 -32.55 -9.69 29.84
C VAL A 274 -33.12 -8.30 30.07
N LYS A 275 -33.74 -7.72 29.04
CA LYS A 275 -34.26 -6.35 29.07
C LYS A 275 -35.76 -6.31 28.88
N GLU A 276 -36.39 -5.35 29.55
CA GLU A 276 -37.81 -5.02 29.41
C GLU A 276 -38.80 -6.19 29.64
N THR A 277 -38.39 -7.23 30.37
CA THR A 277 -39.28 -8.31 30.81
C THR A 277 -38.71 -9.07 32.01
N ASP A 278 -39.61 -9.56 32.89
CA ASP A 278 -39.33 -10.51 33.98
C ASP A 278 -40.13 -11.82 33.81
N ARG A 279 -40.74 -11.99 32.62
CA ARG A 279 -41.71 -13.05 32.33
C ARG A 279 -41.06 -14.35 31.87
N LEU A 280 -39.78 -14.33 31.53
CA LEU A 280 -39.05 -15.51 31.08
C LEU A 280 -38.86 -16.46 32.27
N LYS A 281 -39.34 -17.70 32.13
CA LYS A 281 -39.32 -18.72 33.20
C LYS A 281 -38.51 -19.96 32.84
N ARG A 282 -38.41 -20.27 31.55
CA ARG A 282 -37.63 -21.40 31.04
C ARG A 282 -36.87 -21.00 29.79
N GLY A 283 -35.80 -21.74 29.52
CA GLY A 283 -34.95 -21.48 28.37
C GLY A 283 -33.75 -22.42 28.33
N ARG A 284 -32.90 -22.20 27.34
CA ARG A 284 -31.68 -22.96 27.12
C ARG A 284 -30.61 -22.12 26.44
N LEU A 285 -29.38 -22.54 26.67
CA LEU A 285 -28.19 -22.02 26.03
C LEU A 285 -27.61 -23.11 25.13
N LEU A 286 -27.32 -22.76 23.89
CA LEU A 286 -26.71 -23.62 22.89
C LEU A 286 -25.40 -23.01 22.42
N VAL A 287 -24.37 -23.84 22.19
CA VAL A 287 -23.15 -23.44 21.49
C VAL A 287 -23.04 -24.26 20.22
N LEU A 288 -22.83 -23.57 19.11
CA LEU A 288 -22.70 -24.13 17.78
C LEU A 288 -21.27 -23.95 17.27
N ASP A 289 -20.74 -24.92 16.52
CA ASP A 289 -19.45 -24.80 15.82
C ASP A 289 -19.60 -24.09 14.45
N LYS A 290 -18.51 -24.02 13.68
CA LYS A 290 -18.47 -23.40 12.34
C LYS A 290 -19.39 -24.03 11.29
N ASP A 291 -19.80 -25.27 11.52
CA ASP A 291 -20.63 -26.13 10.65
C ASP A 291 -22.08 -26.19 11.16
N ASP A 292 -22.43 -25.32 12.11
CA ASP A 292 -23.74 -25.19 12.74
C ASP A 292 -24.17 -26.42 13.57
N ASN A 293 -23.23 -27.27 13.98
CA ASN A 293 -23.53 -28.38 14.88
C ASN A 293 -23.61 -27.88 16.32
N ILE A 294 -24.66 -28.30 17.05
CA ILE A 294 -24.78 -28.02 18.48
C ILE A 294 -23.75 -28.88 19.23
N VAL A 295 -22.65 -28.25 19.68
CA VAL A 295 -21.56 -28.91 20.42
C VAL A 295 -21.76 -28.85 21.93
N PHE A 296 -22.55 -27.90 22.42
CA PHE A 296 -22.92 -27.79 23.84
C PHE A 296 -24.37 -27.33 23.99
N ARG A 297 -25.04 -27.84 25.02
CA ARG A 297 -26.37 -27.38 25.42
C ARG A 297 -26.57 -27.49 26.92
N THR A 298 -27.33 -26.57 27.50
CA THR A 298 -27.74 -26.62 28.89
C THR A 298 -29.07 -25.87 29.08
N PRO A 299 -29.97 -26.35 29.96
CA PRO A 299 -31.11 -25.54 30.40
C PRO A 299 -30.66 -24.30 31.15
N LEU A 300 -31.49 -23.26 31.10
CA LEU A 300 -31.38 -22.04 31.88
C LEU A 300 -32.53 -21.99 32.91
N PRO A 301 -32.23 -22.06 34.22
CA PRO A 301 -33.25 -21.94 35.26
C PRO A 301 -33.80 -20.51 35.30
N GLU A 302 -34.98 -20.32 35.91
CA GLU A 302 -35.64 -19.00 36.06
C GLU A 302 -34.69 -17.93 36.65
N GLY A 303 -33.84 -18.29 37.61
CA GLY A 303 -32.86 -17.39 38.20
C GLY A 303 -31.78 -16.87 37.23
N LYS A 304 -31.68 -17.44 36.02
CA LYS A 304 -30.80 -17.01 34.93
C LYS A 304 -31.55 -16.28 33.80
N LEU A 305 -32.85 -16.03 33.99
CA LEU A 305 -33.75 -15.45 32.99
C LEU A 305 -34.49 -14.20 33.50
N GLY A 306 -34.23 -13.76 34.74
CA GLY A 306 -34.76 -12.51 35.27
C GLY A 306 -34.13 -11.28 34.63
N LYS A 307 -34.81 -10.13 34.69
CA LYS A 307 -34.32 -8.85 34.14
C LYS A 307 -32.94 -8.48 34.70
N GLY A 308 -32.09 -7.96 33.82
CA GLY A 308 -30.72 -7.56 34.13
C GLY A 308 -29.67 -8.57 33.64
N GLU A 309 -28.45 -8.38 34.12
CA GLU A 309 -27.26 -9.13 33.69
C GLU A 309 -27.28 -10.58 34.18
N GLN A 310 -26.86 -11.47 33.29
CA GLN A 310 -26.84 -12.91 33.48
C GLN A 310 -25.54 -13.47 32.91
N LYS A 311 -25.09 -14.60 33.47
CA LYS A 311 -23.92 -15.31 32.97
C LYS A 311 -23.99 -16.81 33.17
N TYR A 312 -23.27 -17.52 32.32
CA TYR A 312 -22.97 -18.94 32.41
C TYR A 312 -21.45 -19.15 32.31
N ASP A 313 -20.85 -19.68 33.37
CA ASP A 313 -19.39 -19.81 33.57
C ASP A 313 -18.96 -21.26 33.85
N LYS A 314 -19.84 -22.23 33.56
CA LYS A 314 -19.60 -23.65 33.87
C LYS A 314 -19.19 -24.50 32.67
N TRP A 315 -19.20 -23.94 31.46
CA TRP A 315 -18.77 -24.69 30.30
C TRP A 315 -17.23 -24.76 30.26
N ASP A 316 -16.68 -25.97 30.26
CA ASP A 316 -15.24 -26.24 30.27
C ASP A 316 -14.66 -26.53 28.87
N GLY A 317 -15.44 -26.22 27.83
CA GLY A 317 -15.12 -26.48 26.44
C GLY A 317 -15.40 -27.92 26.00
N SER A 318 -15.97 -28.78 26.85
CA SER A 318 -16.32 -30.15 26.46
C SER A 318 -17.52 -30.19 25.52
N TYR A 319 -17.44 -31.05 24.51
CA TYR A 319 -18.53 -31.33 23.58
C TYR A 319 -19.55 -32.31 24.19
N LEU A 320 -20.76 -32.32 23.63
CA LEU A 320 -21.80 -33.28 23.99
C LEU A 320 -21.35 -34.73 23.74
N PRO A 321 -21.81 -35.70 24.55
CA PRO A 321 -21.46 -37.11 24.36
C PRO A 321 -21.77 -37.61 22.94
N GLY A 322 -20.78 -38.25 22.32
CA GLY A 322 -20.90 -38.79 20.96
C GLY A 322 -20.63 -37.77 19.84
N ILE A 323 -20.38 -36.50 20.19
CA ILE A 323 -19.91 -35.47 19.27
C ILE A 323 -18.41 -35.27 19.50
N ASN A 324 -17.63 -35.34 18.42
CA ASN A 324 -16.21 -35.06 18.45
C ASN A 324 -15.92 -33.82 17.62
N ASN A 325 -14.88 -33.08 18.01
CA ASN A 325 -14.30 -32.03 17.19
C ASN A 325 -13.73 -32.59 15.88
N SER A 326 -13.37 -31.72 14.94
CA SER A 326 -12.85 -32.13 13.62
C SER A 326 -11.56 -32.97 13.68
N LYS A 327 -10.88 -33.04 14.83
CA LYS A 327 -9.71 -33.89 15.09
C LYS A 327 -10.03 -35.17 15.88
N GLY A 328 -11.30 -35.47 16.15
CA GLY A 328 -11.72 -36.66 16.90
C GLY A 328 -11.63 -36.55 18.42
N GLY A 329 -11.34 -35.36 18.97
CA GLY A 329 -11.34 -35.09 20.41
C GLY A 329 -12.71 -34.61 20.93
N ALA A 330 -12.88 -34.57 22.25
CA ALA A 330 -14.15 -34.20 22.90
C ALA A 330 -14.19 -32.76 23.44
N LYS A 331 -13.28 -31.88 23.00
CA LYS A 331 -13.16 -30.49 23.47
C LYS A 331 -13.07 -29.50 22.31
N VAL A 332 -13.38 -28.24 22.58
CA VAL A 332 -13.19 -27.12 21.65
C VAL A 332 -11.75 -27.04 21.14
N ILE A 333 -11.59 -26.67 19.86
CA ILE A 333 -10.32 -26.47 19.17
C ILE A 333 -10.42 -25.29 18.21
N THR A 334 -9.27 -24.72 17.84
CA THR A 334 -9.22 -23.57 16.92
C THR A 334 -9.78 -23.89 15.52
N GLU A 335 -9.64 -25.14 15.03
CA GLU A 335 -10.07 -25.53 13.67
C GLU A 335 -11.61 -25.56 13.47
N ASP A 336 -12.36 -25.57 14.57
CA ASP A 336 -13.83 -25.62 14.56
C ASP A 336 -14.45 -24.22 14.80
N MET A 337 -13.61 -23.18 14.90
CA MET A 337 -14.05 -21.79 15.03
C MET A 337 -14.73 -21.27 13.75
N PRO A 338 -15.71 -20.35 13.88
CA PRO A 338 -16.16 -19.70 15.10
C PRO A 338 -17.16 -20.56 15.88
N TYR A 339 -17.03 -20.55 17.21
CA TYR A 339 -18.13 -21.00 18.07
C TYR A 339 -19.13 -19.87 18.27
N ARG A 340 -20.42 -20.17 18.15
CA ARG A 340 -21.51 -19.19 18.28
C ARG A 340 -22.48 -19.60 19.36
N VAL A 341 -22.96 -18.62 20.12
CA VAL A 341 -23.92 -18.85 21.21
C VAL A 341 -25.30 -18.48 20.73
N GLN A 342 -26.27 -19.31 21.10
CA GLN A 342 -27.67 -19.00 21.02
C GLN A 342 -28.33 -19.12 22.39
N ILE A 343 -29.10 -18.11 22.77
CA ILE A 343 -29.96 -18.15 23.96
C ILE A 343 -31.41 -18.16 23.50
N GLN A 344 -32.19 -19.08 24.05
CA GLN A 344 -33.63 -19.16 23.84
C GLN A 344 -34.31 -19.14 25.21
N ALA A 345 -35.36 -18.35 25.35
CA ALA A 345 -36.11 -18.27 26.60
C ALA A 345 -37.57 -17.93 26.34
N HIS A 346 -38.46 -18.35 27.23
CA HIS A 346 -39.88 -18.10 27.10
C HIS A 346 -40.62 -18.08 28.45
N ALA A 347 -41.83 -17.56 28.41
CA ALA A 347 -42.77 -17.59 29.52
C ALA A 347 -43.27 -19.01 29.82
N LYS A 348 -43.84 -19.22 31.00
CA LYS A 348 -44.32 -20.54 31.43
C LYS A 348 -45.48 -21.06 30.57
N GLU A 349 -45.75 -22.36 30.68
CA GLU A 349 -46.98 -22.97 30.16
C GLU A 349 -48.25 -22.26 30.65
N ASN A 350 -49.34 -22.39 29.90
CA ASN A 350 -50.66 -21.81 30.18
C ASN A 350 -50.76 -20.27 30.14
N GLU A 351 -49.70 -19.54 29.75
CA GLU A 351 -49.84 -18.10 29.57
C GLU A 351 -50.62 -17.75 28.30
N GLU A 352 -51.69 -16.96 28.45
CA GLU A 352 -52.55 -16.55 27.34
C GLU A 352 -51.91 -15.51 26.42
N ASN A 353 -50.98 -14.73 26.96
CA ASN A 353 -50.16 -13.76 26.25
C ASN A 353 -48.70 -14.23 26.24
N GLY A 354 -48.42 -15.41 25.68
CA GLY A 354 -47.09 -16.00 25.67
C GLY A 354 -46.01 -15.06 25.11
N LEU A 355 -44.78 -15.23 25.60
CA LEU A 355 -43.59 -14.53 25.16
C LEU A 355 -42.46 -15.55 24.97
N ALA A 356 -41.77 -15.49 23.84
CA ALA A 356 -40.53 -16.22 23.59
C ALA A 356 -39.51 -15.35 22.87
N LEU A 357 -38.23 -15.52 23.24
CA LEU A 357 -37.09 -14.77 22.73
C LEU A 357 -36.00 -15.74 22.28
N ALA A 358 -35.33 -15.41 21.18
CA ALA A 358 -34.11 -16.07 20.74
C ALA A 358 -33.07 -15.03 20.30
N ALA A 359 -31.82 -15.20 20.71
CA ALA A 359 -30.71 -14.32 20.34
C ALA A 359 -29.49 -15.12 19.89
N MET A 360 -28.83 -14.71 18.80
CA MET A 360 -27.61 -15.33 18.28
C MET A 360 -26.75 -14.31 17.52
N HIS A 361 -25.42 -14.49 17.47
CA HIS A 361 -24.51 -13.58 16.76
C HIS A 361 -24.23 -13.98 15.30
N THR A 362 -24.08 -12.96 14.47
CA THR A 362 -23.41 -12.97 13.15
C THR A 362 -22.33 -11.87 13.10
N GLU A 363 -21.48 -11.86 12.08
CA GLU A 363 -20.35 -10.94 11.97
C GLU A 363 -20.16 -10.38 10.55
N VAL A 364 -19.60 -9.18 10.47
CA VAL A 364 -18.78 -8.78 9.32
C VAL A 364 -17.33 -8.98 9.75
N ARG A 365 -16.59 -9.85 9.05
CA ARG A 365 -15.31 -10.37 9.52
C ARG A 365 -14.17 -10.09 8.56
N LEU A 366 -13.08 -9.55 9.09
CA LEU A 366 -11.80 -9.42 8.38
C LEU A 366 -11.18 -10.80 8.14
N TYR A 367 -10.65 -10.98 6.95
CA TYR A 367 -9.78 -12.10 6.66
C TYR A 367 -8.41 -11.91 7.31
N VAL A 368 -7.92 -12.94 7.99
CA VAL A 368 -6.55 -13.02 8.49
C VAL A 368 -5.99 -14.38 8.13
N HIS A 369 -4.89 -14.41 7.37
CA HIS A 369 -4.27 -15.68 6.99
C HIS A 369 -3.71 -16.39 8.24
N LYS A 370 -3.89 -17.72 8.35
CA LYS A 370 -3.41 -18.53 9.49
C LYS A 370 -1.90 -18.60 9.67
N GLU A 371 -1.14 -18.11 8.69
CA GLU A 371 0.33 -17.97 8.72
C GLU A 371 0.76 -16.50 8.88
N THR A 372 -0.18 -15.57 9.07
CA THR A 372 0.13 -14.18 9.39
C THR A 372 0.91 -14.14 10.71
N TYR A 373 2.03 -13.43 10.75
CA TYR A 373 2.84 -13.33 11.97
C TYR A 373 2.04 -12.66 13.10
N PRO A 374 1.96 -13.28 14.30
CA PRO A 374 1.29 -12.66 15.44
C PRO A 374 2.08 -11.46 15.94
N GLU A 375 1.37 -10.47 16.49
CA GLU A 375 1.96 -9.23 17.01
C GLU A 375 3.01 -9.50 18.11
N SER A 376 2.81 -10.55 18.90
CA SER A 376 3.65 -10.91 20.05
C SER A 376 4.96 -11.62 19.71
N LYS A 377 5.24 -11.95 18.43
CA LYS A 377 6.49 -12.61 18.03
C LYS A 377 7.53 -11.60 17.56
N ASP A 378 8.72 -11.70 18.13
CA ASP A 378 9.83 -10.73 18.07
C ASP A 378 10.45 -10.41 16.69
N ASN A 379 10.04 -11.03 15.58
CA ASN A 379 10.52 -10.61 14.25
C ASN A 379 9.44 -10.82 13.19
N TYR A 380 8.86 -9.72 12.72
CA TYR A 380 8.15 -9.71 11.46
C TYR A 380 9.12 -10.10 10.34
N ASP A 381 8.79 -11.15 9.57
CA ASP A 381 9.57 -11.59 8.41
C ASP A 381 8.70 -11.55 7.15
N PRO A 382 8.92 -10.57 6.26
CA PRO A 382 8.16 -10.46 5.01
C PRO A 382 8.24 -11.71 4.14
N LEU A 383 9.33 -12.49 4.20
CA LEU A 383 9.56 -13.63 3.30
C LEU A 383 8.63 -14.81 3.60
N THR A 384 8.14 -14.89 4.83
CA THR A 384 7.33 -16.00 5.34
C THR A 384 5.92 -15.55 5.73
N ASP A 385 5.73 -14.27 6.03
CA ASP A 385 4.43 -13.71 6.37
C ASP A 385 3.47 -13.72 5.18
N LYS A 386 2.18 -13.96 5.47
CA LYS A 386 1.14 -14.02 4.45
C LYS A 386 0.29 -12.78 4.49
N VAL A 387 0.07 -12.23 3.30
CA VAL A 387 -0.64 -10.97 3.09
C VAL A 387 -2.14 -11.17 3.31
N SER A 388 -2.71 -10.44 4.28
CA SER A 388 -4.13 -10.42 4.61
C SER A 388 -4.86 -9.17 4.08
N LEU A 389 -4.14 -8.06 3.86
CA LEU A 389 -4.63 -6.84 3.22
C LEU A 389 -4.13 -6.74 1.77
N ASP A 390 -4.79 -5.97 0.92
CA ASP A 390 -4.44 -5.85 -0.50
C ASP A 390 -3.75 -4.52 -0.80
N PHE A 391 -2.46 -4.55 -1.16
CA PHE A 391 -1.75 -3.33 -1.60
C PHE A 391 -2.13 -2.91 -3.02
N SER A 392 -2.36 -1.63 -3.24
CA SER A 392 -2.56 -1.01 -4.57
C SER A 392 -2.04 0.43 -4.63
N ILE A 393 -2.04 1.05 -5.82
CA ILE A 393 -1.70 2.47 -6.00
C ILE A 393 -2.93 3.33 -5.67
N ALA A 394 -2.76 4.36 -4.85
CA ALA A 394 -3.84 5.32 -4.58
C ALA A 394 -3.99 6.34 -5.72
N ASP A 395 -5.18 6.90 -5.92
CA ASP A 395 -5.37 7.90 -6.98
C ASP A 395 -4.58 9.18 -6.66
N VAL A 396 -3.98 9.74 -7.70
CA VAL A 396 -3.21 11.00 -7.68
C VAL A 396 -4.10 12.16 -7.22
N TYR A 397 -5.35 12.14 -7.69
CA TYR A 397 -6.34 13.19 -7.53
C TYR A 397 -7.75 12.59 -7.61
N HIS A 398 -8.58 12.82 -6.58
CA HIS A 398 -9.98 12.40 -6.56
C HIS A 398 -10.90 13.60 -6.80
N LYS A 399 -11.45 13.74 -8.01
CA LYS A 399 -12.63 14.57 -8.30
C LYS A 399 -13.57 13.82 -9.24
N ASP A 400 -14.85 14.12 -9.15
CA ASP A 400 -15.88 13.58 -10.05
C ASP A 400 -15.75 14.10 -11.49
N LYS A 401 -14.94 15.16 -11.71
CA LYS A 401 -14.64 15.71 -13.04
C LYS A 401 -13.14 15.99 -13.23
N PRO A 402 -12.62 15.90 -14.47
CA PRO A 402 -11.26 16.31 -14.78
C PRO A 402 -10.99 17.76 -14.40
N LEU A 403 -9.75 18.05 -13.99
CA LEU A 403 -9.34 19.42 -13.72
C LEU A 403 -9.26 20.25 -15.00
N GLU A 404 -9.70 21.50 -14.93
CA GLU A 404 -9.65 22.48 -16.00
C GLU A 404 -8.51 23.50 -15.78
N ARG A 405 -7.93 24.03 -16.86
CA ARG A 405 -6.84 25.03 -16.79
C ARG A 405 -7.20 26.28 -15.97
N SER A 406 -8.50 26.61 -15.92
CA SER A 406 -9.07 27.70 -15.09
C SER A 406 -8.87 27.48 -13.59
N GLU A 407 -8.63 26.25 -13.14
CA GLU A 407 -8.37 25.90 -11.74
C GLU A 407 -6.90 26.20 -11.31
N GLY A 408 -6.12 26.86 -12.17
CA GLY A 408 -4.84 27.46 -11.80
C GLY A 408 -3.78 26.45 -11.38
N SER A 409 -3.09 26.73 -10.27
CA SER A 409 -1.96 25.91 -9.79
C SER A 409 -2.36 24.48 -9.43
N LEU A 410 -3.62 24.25 -9.05
CA LEU A 410 -4.13 22.90 -8.80
C LEU A 410 -4.11 22.04 -10.07
N TRP A 411 -4.54 22.62 -11.20
CA TRP A 411 -4.43 21.97 -12.51
C TRP A 411 -2.97 21.74 -12.90
N THR A 412 -2.09 22.72 -12.66
CA THR A 412 -0.65 22.59 -12.96
C THR A 412 -0.03 21.44 -12.16
N LYS A 413 -0.29 21.35 -10.84
CA LYS A 413 0.16 20.25 -9.97
C LYS A 413 -0.29 18.90 -10.55
N TYR A 414 -1.57 18.78 -10.93
CA TYR A 414 -2.08 17.54 -11.52
C TYR A 414 -1.38 17.17 -12.84
N LYS A 415 -1.22 18.12 -13.75
CA LYS A 415 -0.55 17.88 -15.05
C LYS A 415 0.93 17.57 -14.92
N LEU A 416 1.63 18.17 -13.96
CA LEU A 416 3.01 17.81 -13.64
C LEU A 416 3.10 16.35 -13.15
N ALA A 417 2.18 15.94 -12.27
CA ALA A 417 2.10 14.56 -11.78
C ALA A 417 1.84 13.56 -12.92
N GLU A 418 0.87 13.85 -13.80
CA GLU A 418 0.60 13.05 -15.02
C GLU A 418 1.82 13.00 -15.98
N ALA A 419 2.64 14.04 -15.98
CA ALA A 419 3.86 14.12 -16.79
C ALA A 419 5.07 13.45 -16.14
N GLY A 420 4.91 12.86 -14.94
CA GLY A 420 5.95 12.19 -14.15
C GLY A 420 6.96 13.15 -13.51
N PHE A 421 6.53 14.37 -13.23
CA PHE A 421 7.20 15.29 -12.32
C PHE A 421 6.51 15.21 -10.96
N HIS A 422 7.23 15.50 -9.88
CA HIS A 422 6.77 15.18 -8.52
C HIS A 422 6.41 16.43 -7.69
N PRO A 423 5.27 17.10 -7.94
CA PRO A 423 4.92 18.39 -7.32
C PRO A 423 4.48 18.33 -5.86
N GLY A 424 4.74 17.21 -5.18
CA GLY A 424 4.08 16.88 -3.93
C GLY A 424 2.60 16.55 -4.13
N PRO A 425 1.82 16.52 -3.04
CA PRO A 425 0.40 16.20 -3.11
C PRO A 425 -0.40 17.15 -4.00
N VAL A 426 -1.34 16.58 -4.74
CA VAL A 426 -2.23 17.34 -5.63
C VAL A 426 -3.56 17.53 -4.92
N ASN A 427 -3.64 18.35 -3.87
CA ASN A 427 -4.86 18.46 -3.05
C ASN A 427 -5.49 19.86 -2.99
N ASP A 428 -4.71 20.88 -3.32
CA ASP A 428 -5.12 22.26 -3.37
C ASP A 428 -4.32 23.04 -4.44
N GLY A 429 -4.62 24.32 -4.56
CA GLY A 429 -3.86 25.25 -5.41
C GLY A 429 -2.74 25.99 -4.67
N SER A 430 -2.38 25.61 -3.44
CA SER A 430 -1.32 26.29 -2.67
C SER A 430 0.06 26.02 -3.31
N GLY A 431 1.03 26.90 -3.09
CA GLY A 431 2.42 26.61 -3.44
C GLY A 431 3.16 25.94 -2.28
N ASN A 432 3.73 24.75 -2.49
CA ASN A 432 4.67 24.13 -1.56
C ASN A 432 6.06 24.00 -2.21
N ASP A 433 7.10 23.64 -1.44
CA ASP A 433 8.45 23.55 -1.97
C ASP A 433 8.63 22.41 -2.99
N HIS A 434 7.93 21.29 -2.83
CA HIS A 434 7.92 20.21 -3.83
C HIS A 434 7.33 20.68 -5.18
N PHE A 435 6.27 21.48 -5.15
CA PHE A 435 5.63 22.06 -6.33
C PHE A 435 6.59 23.04 -7.03
N LYS A 436 7.24 23.94 -6.28
CA LYS A 436 8.26 24.84 -6.83
C LYS A 436 9.42 24.05 -7.45
N CYS A 437 9.92 23.02 -6.76
CA CYS A 437 10.95 22.13 -7.28
C CYS A 437 10.51 21.45 -8.58
N ALA A 438 9.29 20.88 -8.62
CA ALA A 438 8.78 20.17 -9.79
C ALA A 438 8.55 21.10 -10.99
N VAL A 439 8.04 22.32 -10.76
CA VAL A 439 7.93 23.37 -11.79
C VAL A 439 9.31 23.75 -12.31
N SER A 440 10.29 23.96 -11.42
CA SER A 440 11.68 24.25 -11.80
C SER A 440 12.28 23.12 -12.63
N GLU A 441 12.09 21.87 -12.20
CA GLU A 441 12.55 20.69 -12.93
C GLU A 441 11.88 20.56 -14.31
N PHE A 442 10.57 20.78 -14.39
CA PHE A 442 9.82 20.77 -15.65
C PHE A 442 10.31 21.84 -16.61
N ARG A 443 10.37 23.10 -16.17
CA ARG A 443 10.82 24.25 -16.98
C ARG A 443 12.26 24.12 -17.46
N ARG A 444 13.09 23.38 -16.70
CA ARG A 444 14.45 23.00 -17.12
C ARG A 444 14.46 21.91 -18.18
N SER A 445 13.61 20.90 -18.03
CA SER A 445 13.69 19.65 -18.79
C SER A 445 12.90 19.70 -20.09
N VAL A 446 11.90 20.58 -20.16
CA VAL A 446 10.92 20.73 -21.24
C VAL A 446 11.03 22.16 -21.81
N PRO A 447 11.07 22.37 -23.13
CA PRO A 447 10.97 23.66 -23.78
C PRO A 447 9.54 24.18 -23.76
N LYS A 448 9.44 25.47 -24.02
CA LYS A 448 8.21 26.25 -24.00
C LYS A 448 7.07 25.67 -24.85
N GLY A 449 7.36 24.95 -25.93
CA GLY A 449 6.34 24.41 -26.86
C GLY A 449 5.88 22.96 -26.60
N GLY A 450 6.28 22.28 -25.52
CA GLY A 450 5.78 20.93 -25.22
C GLY A 450 6.20 19.82 -26.21
N GLY A 451 7.06 20.10 -27.19
CA GLY A 451 7.73 19.09 -28.03
C GLY A 451 7.18 18.98 -29.45
N GLY A 452 6.12 19.73 -29.76
CA GLY A 452 5.39 19.72 -31.04
C GLY A 452 6.09 20.34 -32.26
N GLY A 453 7.42 20.29 -32.35
CA GLY A 453 8.12 20.38 -33.65
C GLY A 453 8.57 21.73 -34.20
N SER A 454 8.44 22.87 -33.51
CA SER A 454 9.02 24.14 -33.99
C SER A 454 10.43 24.37 -33.43
N LYS A 455 11.43 24.36 -34.33
CA LYS A 455 12.79 24.86 -34.05
C LYS A 455 12.81 26.39 -33.93
N PRO A 456 13.77 26.98 -33.21
CA PRO A 456 14.78 26.32 -32.36
C PRO A 456 14.24 25.87 -30.99
N PHE A 457 15.00 25.04 -30.26
CA PHE A 457 14.71 24.74 -28.86
C PHE A 457 14.74 26.04 -28.04
N VAL A 458 13.64 26.35 -27.33
CA VAL A 458 13.56 27.53 -26.44
C VAL A 458 13.22 27.05 -25.04
N ARG A 459 14.15 27.27 -24.10
CA ARG A 459 13.95 26.97 -22.68
C ARG A 459 12.93 27.96 -22.09
N MET A 460 12.09 27.49 -21.16
CA MET A 460 11.25 28.38 -20.37
C MET A 460 12.12 29.18 -19.38
N ALA A 461 11.83 30.46 -19.18
CA ALA A 461 12.56 31.31 -18.24
C ALA A 461 12.44 30.77 -16.80
N PRO A 462 13.42 31.01 -15.90
CA PRO A 462 13.22 30.76 -14.47
C PRO A 462 11.96 31.47 -13.97
N GLY A 463 11.10 30.80 -13.19
CA GLY A 463 9.80 31.35 -12.80
C GLY A 463 8.82 30.29 -12.30
N GLY A 464 7.58 30.72 -12.07
CA GLY A 464 6.49 29.88 -11.54
C GLY A 464 5.64 29.19 -12.61
N ASP A 465 4.43 28.78 -12.22
CA ASP A 465 3.44 28.10 -13.06
C ASP A 465 2.65 29.07 -13.98
N ASP A 466 3.38 29.89 -14.72
CA ASP A 466 2.85 30.82 -15.72
C ASP A 466 2.25 30.13 -16.96
N ASP A 467 1.77 30.92 -17.92
CA ASP A 467 1.18 30.40 -19.16
C ASP A 467 2.17 29.58 -19.99
N ASP A 468 3.46 29.90 -19.97
CA ASP A 468 4.47 29.10 -20.68
C ASP A 468 4.55 27.68 -20.09
N THR A 469 4.50 27.54 -18.76
CA THR A 469 4.43 26.22 -18.09
C THR A 469 3.18 25.47 -18.51
N LYS A 470 2.02 26.14 -18.47
CA LYS A 470 0.73 25.52 -18.75
C LYS A 470 0.60 25.10 -20.22
N ASP A 471 1.03 25.95 -21.14
CA ASP A 471 1.08 25.68 -22.57
C ASP A 471 2.00 24.48 -22.85
N ALA A 472 3.18 24.43 -22.23
CA ALA A 472 4.08 23.30 -22.38
C ALA A 472 3.50 21.99 -21.83
N LEU A 473 2.73 22.03 -20.73
CA LEU A 473 2.06 20.86 -20.15
C LEU A 473 0.89 20.36 -21.01
N GLU A 474 0.10 21.26 -21.60
CA GLU A 474 -0.99 20.89 -22.53
C GLU A 474 -0.45 20.27 -23.81
N ASN A 475 0.64 20.83 -24.33
CA ASN A 475 1.25 20.38 -25.59
C ASN A 475 2.30 19.28 -25.40
N LEU A 476 2.50 18.81 -24.16
CA LEU A 476 3.49 17.78 -23.86
C LEU A 476 3.12 16.45 -24.54
N GLU A 477 3.85 16.10 -25.59
CA GLU A 477 3.54 14.89 -26.35
C GLU A 477 3.65 13.63 -25.48
N ALA A 478 2.81 12.66 -25.84
CA ALA A 478 2.68 11.37 -25.24
C ALA A 478 4.04 10.68 -24.95
N SER A 479 4.87 10.55 -26.00
CA SER A 479 6.16 9.88 -25.96
C SER A 479 7.20 10.54 -25.05
N TYR A 480 6.95 11.77 -24.59
CA TYR A 480 7.90 12.56 -23.82
C TYR A 480 7.50 12.78 -22.36
N LYS A 481 6.30 12.34 -21.94
CA LYS A 481 5.94 12.27 -20.52
C LYS A 481 6.82 11.25 -19.81
N ARG A 482 7.22 11.56 -18.57
CA ARG A 482 7.95 10.62 -17.73
C ARG A 482 6.93 9.65 -17.11
N PRO A 483 7.21 8.34 -17.07
CA PRO A 483 6.36 7.45 -16.31
C PRO A 483 6.52 7.74 -14.82
N TRP A 484 5.41 7.66 -14.08
CA TRP A 484 5.40 7.93 -12.64
C TRP A 484 6.23 6.90 -11.85
N PHE A 485 6.31 5.68 -12.40
CA PHE A 485 7.23 4.61 -11.99
C PHE A 485 8.13 4.26 -13.17
N GLY A 486 9.44 4.44 -13.01
CA GLY A 486 10.40 4.14 -14.07
C GLY A 486 10.37 2.67 -14.51
N LYS A 487 10.57 2.43 -15.81
CA LYS A 487 10.72 1.08 -16.37
C LYS A 487 11.98 0.42 -15.79
N PRO A 488 11.93 -0.81 -15.24
CA PRO A 488 13.16 -1.60 -15.07
C PRO A 488 13.78 -1.81 -16.46
N ALA A 489 15.10 -1.61 -16.59
CA ALA A 489 15.77 -1.84 -17.85
C ALA A 489 15.74 -3.35 -18.16
N GLU A 490 15.07 -3.74 -19.24
CA GLU A 490 14.90 -5.13 -19.66
C GLU A 490 16.24 -5.86 -19.82
N SER A 491 16.36 -7.10 -19.34
CA SER A 491 15.67 -8.25 -19.96
C SER A 491 14.98 -9.27 -19.03
N GLY A 492 13.73 -9.64 -19.33
CA GLY A 492 13.25 -11.03 -19.15
C GLY A 492 11.90 -11.28 -18.49
N ALA A 493 11.29 -10.30 -17.82
CA ALA A 493 9.89 -10.37 -17.42
C ALA A 493 9.27 -8.97 -17.58
N THR A 494 8.18 -8.91 -18.32
CA THR A 494 7.34 -7.72 -18.49
C THR A 494 6.92 -7.20 -17.12
N ILE A 495 7.08 -5.89 -16.93
CA ILE A 495 5.98 -5.11 -16.38
C ILE A 495 5.55 -4.27 -17.59
N GLY A 496 4.43 -4.63 -18.18
CA GLY A 496 3.87 -4.00 -19.37
C GLY A 496 3.22 -2.65 -19.10
N LEU A 497 3.90 -1.69 -18.46
CA LEU A 497 3.35 -0.33 -18.36
C LEU A 497 3.30 0.28 -19.77
N ASP A 498 2.08 0.40 -20.33
CA ASP A 498 1.84 1.01 -21.64
C ASP A 498 2.47 2.41 -21.68
N TRP A 499 3.27 2.63 -22.71
CA TRP A 499 4.09 3.81 -22.94
C TRP A 499 3.26 5.01 -23.44
N ARG A 500 1.93 4.84 -23.52
CA ARG A 500 0.96 5.79 -24.06
C ARG A 500 0.25 6.57 -22.94
N PRO A 501 0.35 7.91 -22.92
CA PRO A 501 -0.22 8.70 -21.83
C PRO A 501 -1.72 8.88 -21.89
N GLY A 502 -2.31 9.05 -20.70
CA GLY A 502 -3.75 9.14 -20.51
C GLY A 502 -4.44 7.77 -20.42
N ASN A 503 -3.72 6.68 -20.69
CA ASN A 503 -4.22 5.30 -20.56
C ASN A 503 -3.56 4.62 -19.35
N TRP A 504 -3.68 5.27 -18.19
CA TRP A 504 -3.20 4.76 -16.92
C TRP A 504 -4.18 3.68 -16.43
N ASP A 505 -3.97 2.44 -16.82
CA ASP A 505 -4.56 1.31 -16.12
C ASP A 505 -3.45 0.59 -15.34
N VAL A 506 -3.11 1.10 -14.15
CA VAL A 506 -2.17 0.45 -13.21
C VAL A 506 -2.72 -0.89 -12.70
N LYS A 507 -3.91 -1.31 -13.19
CA LYS A 507 -4.50 -2.64 -13.03
C LYS A 507 -3.82 -3.72 -13.88
N ASP A 508 -2.61 -3.47 -14.36
CA ASP A 508 -1.83 -4.46 -15.07
C ASP A 508 -1.65 -5.70 -14.18
N SER A 509 -2.01 -6.88 -14.69
CA SER A 509 -2.05 -8.15 -13.96
C SER A 509 -0.70 -8.58 -13.35
N GLU A 510 0.39 -7.84 -13.62
CA GLU A 510 1.74 -8.13 -13.17
C GLU A 510 2.21 -7.19 -12.03
N PHE A 511 1.73 -5.94 -11.95
CA PHE A 511 2.22 -4.96 -10.97
C PHE A 511 1.76 -5.29 -9.55
N LEU A 512 0.46 -5.52 -9.34
CA LEU A 512 -0.08 -5.81 -8.00
C LEU A 512 0.46 -7.12 -7.43
N PRO A 513 0.57 -8.22 -8.21
CA PRO A 513 1.25 -9.43 -7.73
C PRO A 513 2.72 -9.19 -7.39
N ARG A 514 3.45 -8.39 -8.18
CA ARG A 514 4.86 -8.07 -7.91
C ARG A 514 5.03 -7.19 -6.67
N LEU A 515 4.14 -6.21 -6.46
CA LEU A 515 4.13 -5.34 -5.27
C LEU A 515 3.92 -6.15 -3.99
N ARG A 516 3.33 -7.33 -4.08
CA ARG A 516 3.01 -8.22 -2.96
C ARG A 516 3.90 -9.46 -2.89
N ASP A 517 4.90 -9.59 -3.77
CA ASP A 517 5.82 -10.73 -3.76
C ASP A 517 7.06 -10.39 -2.92
N PRO A 518 7.16 -10.86 -1.67
CA PRO A 518 8.28 -10.52 -0.79
C PRO A 518 9.61 -11.11 -1.26
N LYS A 519 9.60 -12.12 -2.14
CA LYS A 519 10.81 -12.76 -2.67
C LYS A 519 11.44 -11.99 -3.80
N LYS A 520 10.80 -10.91 -4.22
CA LYS A 520 11.22 -10.09 -5.34
C LYS A 520 11.68 -8.73 -4.87
N ARG A 521 12.34 -7.99 -5.75
CA ARG A 521 12.64 -6.58 -5.55
C ARG A 521 12.01 -5.74 -6.64
N MET A 522 11.66 -4.50 -6.29
CA MET A 522 11.21 -3.49 -7.23
C MET A 522 12.18 -2.32 -7.22
N ILE A 523 12.65 -1.93 -8.41
CA ILE A 523 13.52 -0.77 -8.57
C ILE A 523 12.68 0.32 -9.23
N ILE A 524 12.48 1.44 -8.54
CA ILE A 524 11.76 2.59 -9.08
C ILE A 524 12.80 3.58 -9.57
N TRP A 525 12.79 3.88 -10.87
CA TRP A 525 13.71 4.84 -11.45
C TRP A 525 13.08 6.22 -11.60
N VAL A 526 13.77 7.25 -11.12
CA VAL A 526 13.53 8.66 -11.48
C VAL A 526 14.49 9.02 -12.61
N ASP A 527 13.94 9.45 -13.74
CA ASP A 527 14.69 9.69 -14.96
C ASP A 527 15.15 11.15 -15.08
N ASP A 528 16.45 11.41 -15.13
CA ASP A 528 17.03 12.76 -15.32
C ASP A 528 17.10 13.17 -16.81
N ARG A 529 16.05 12.86 -17.58
CA ARG A 529 15.96 13.22 -19.01
C ARG A 529 15.85 14.73 -19.19
N ASN A 530 16.83 15.34 -19.87
CA ASN A 530 16.75 16.73 -20.33
C ASN A 530 16.54 16.78 -21.86
N TRP A 531 15.58 17.54 -22.38
CA TRP A 531 15.29 17.55 -23.82
C TRP A 531 16.42 18.05 -24.72
N TYR A 532 17.27 18.95 -24.26
CA TYR A 532 18.43 19.38 -25.05
C TYR A 532 19.46 18.25 -25.29
N THR A 533 19.39 17.14 -24.54
CA THR A 533 20.20 15.92 -24.80
C THR A 533 19.61 15.03 -25.90
N ASN A 534 18.38 15.29 -26.35
CA ASN A 534 17.70 14.45 -27.33
C ASN A 534 18.25 14.74 -28.74
N GLY A 535 19.06 13.80 -29.26
CA GLY A 535 19.77 13.89 -30.54
C GLY A 535 18.91 14.20 -31.77
N ILE A 536 17.58 14.05 -31.68
CA ILE A 536 16.62 14.36 -32.75
C ILE A 536 16.59 15.86 -33.05
N TYR A 537 16.78 16.73 -32.05
CA TYR A 537 16.80 18.18 -32.23
C TYR A 537 18.15 18.70 -32.77
N TRP A 538 19.22 17.90 -32.67
CA TRP A 538 20.54 18.26 -33.20
C TRP A 538 20.67 18.04 -34.70
N LYS A 539 19.71 17.34 -35.32
CA LYS A 539 19.83 16.82 -36.69
C LYS A 539 18.63 17.22 -37.53
N TYR A 540 18.87 17.96 -38.61
CA TYR A 540 17.99 17.91 -39.78
C TYR A 540 18.86 17.84 -41.03
N GLY A 541 18.51 16.92 -41.93
CA GLY A 541 19.18 16.75 -43.22
C GLY A 541 18.79 17.84 -44.21
N PHE A 542 19.79 18.26 -44.99
CA PHE A 542 19.85 18.68 -46.41
C PHE A 542 21.25 19.31 -46.48
N TYR A 543 22.32 18.66 -46.97
CA TYR A 543 22.56 18.12 -48.31
C TYR A 543 23.54 16.93 -48.21
N ASP A 544 23.45 15.98 -49.15
CA ASP A 544 24.51 15.02 -49.53
C ASP A 544 24.84 13.75 -48.71
N THR A 545 24.09 13.38 -47.67
CA THR A 545 24.34 12.20 -46.78
C THR A 545 25.37 12.38 -45.67
N THR A 546 25.93 13.58 -45.50
CA THR A 546 26.67 13.93 -44.28
C THR A 546 25.76 14.57 -43.22
N VAL A 547 25.85 14.10 -41.97
CA VAL A 547 25.09 14.64 -40.83
C VAL A 547 25.69 15.99 -40.43
N VAL A 548 24.98 17.09 -40.70
CA VAL A 548 25.36 18.44 -40.29
C VAL A 548 24.42 18.92 -39.16
N VAL A 549 24.99 19.59 -38.15
CA VAL A 549 24.24 20.20 -37.05
C VAL A 549 23.55 21.47 -37.57
N SER A 550 22.26 21.67 -37.26
CA SER A 550 21.47 22.81 -37.73
C SER A 550 22.06 24.15 -37.24
N GLN A 551 22.42 25.07 -38.13
CA GLN A 551 22.99 26.37 -37.78
C GLN A 551 22.06 27.18 -36.85
N ASP A 552 20.75 27.21 -37.09
CA ASP A 552 19.80 27.91 -36.20
C ASP A 552 19.74 27.32 -34.77
N ASN A 553 19.97 26.01 -34.64
CA ASN A 553 20.02 25.36 -33.32
C ASN A 553 21.40 25.55 -32.68
N LEU A 554 22.47 25.58 -33.48
CA LEU A 554 23.80 25.98 -33.05
C LEU A 554 23.80 27.43 -32.57
N ASP A 555 23.21 28.37 -33.30
CA ASP A 555 23.14 29.79 -32.96
C ASP A 555 22.26 30.01 -31.73
N ALA A 556 21.15 29.28 -31.56
CA ALA A 556 20.38 29.29 -30.34
C ALA A 556 21.20 28.78 -29.14
N VAL A 557 21.96 27.70 -29.30
CA VAL A 557 22.86 27.15 -28.26
C VAL A 557 24.11 28.03 -28.05
N HIS A 558 24.60 28.73 -29.07
CA HIS A 558 25.76 29.62 -29.00
C HIS A 558 25.42 30.99 -28.41
N ASN A 559 24.16 31.41 -28.53
CA ASN A 559 23.60 32.58 -27.84
C ASN A 559 23.01 32.22 -26.46
N ASP A 560 22.79 30.93 -26.20
CA ASP A 560 22.47 30.34 -24.89
C ASP A 560 23.51 29.27 -24.46
N PRO A 561 24.84 29.54 -24.48
CA PRO A 561 25.84 28.49 -24.26
C PRO A 561 26.10 28.22 -22.78
N ALA A 562 25.48 29.00 -21.87
CA ALA A 562 25.79 28.97 -20.46
C ALA A 562 24.67 29.48 -19.53
N ASP A 563 23.43 29.68 -19.97
CA ASP A 563 22.35 29.97 -19.01
C ASP A 563 21.72 28.68 -18.44
N LEU A 564 22.58 27.84 -17.86
CA LEU A 564 22.17 26.88 -16.83
C LEU A 564 21.77 27.60 -15.51
N GLY A 565 21.55 28.92 -15.54
CA GLY A 565 21.55 29.83 -14.40
C GLY A 565 22.75 30.78 -14.40
N GLY A 566 23.03 31.42 -15.54
CA GLY A 566 23.98 32.52 -15.66
C GLY A 566 23.59 33.66 -14.71
N ALA A 567 24.55 34.03 -13.85
CA ALA A 567 24.54 35.19 -12.96
C ALA A 567 23.52 35.25 -11.79
N THR A 568 22.46 34.44 -11.75
CA THR A 568 21.49 34.45 -10.62
C THR A 568 21.45 33.14 -9.85
N ASP A 569 21.32 33.21 -8.52
CA ASP A 569 21.30 32.07 -7.59
C ASP A 569 20.17 31.04 -7.87
N ASP A 570 19.24 31.34 -8.78
CA ASP A 570 18.00 30.59 -9.03
C ASP A 570 18.10 29.43 -10.05
N GLY A 571 19.27 29.21 -10.69
CA GLY A 571 19.49 28.09 -11.64
C GLY A 571 20.35 26.95 -11.07
N ARG A 572 20.52 25.85 -11.83
CA ARG A 572 21.26 24.61 -11.43
C ARG A 572 22.78 24.82 -11.27
N GLY A 573 23.22 26.08 -11.25
CA GLY A 573 24.60 26.52 -11.18
C GLY A 573 25.35 26.41 -12.51
N SER A 574 26.41 27.21 -12.63
CA SER A 574 27.42 26.99 -13.66
C SER A 574 28.10 25.64 -13.42
N PHE A 575 28.71 25.07 -14.46
CA PHE A 575 29.59 23.90 -14.31
C PHE A 575 30.78 24.15 -13.35
N GLU A 576 31.04 25.41 -12.99
CA GLU A 576 32.06 25.82 -12.04
C GLU A 576 31.68 25.64 -10.56
N ASP A 577 30.39 25.41 -10.26
CA ASP A 577 29.92 25.22 -8.88
C ASP A 577 30.37 23.89 -8.24
N ARG A 578 30.89 22.94 -9.05
CA ARG A 578 31.48 21.65 -8.61
C ARG A 578 30.63 20.98 -7.51
N ASP A 579 31.19 20.78 -6.32
CA ASP A 579 30.54 20.11 -5.18
C ASP A 579 29.25 20.82 -4.72
N LYS A 580 29.14 22.15 -4.89
CA LYS A 580 27.91 22.91 -4.59
C LYS A 580 26.75 22.56 -5.52
N ARG A 581 27.02 21.85 -6.62
CA ARG A 581 26.00 21.43 -7.57
C ARG A 581 25.16 20.27 -7.04
N VAL A 582 25.71 19.43 -6.18
CA VAL A 582 24.94 18.43 -5.43
C VAL A 582 23.89 19.14 -4.56
N GLU A 583 24.26 20.24 -3.89
CA GLU A 583 23.35 21.07 -3.10
C GLU A 583 22.26 21.75 -3.97
N LYS A 584 22.63 22.25 -5.17
CA LYS A 584 21.68 22.81 -6.14
C LYS A 584 20.75 21.74 -6.74
N ASP A 585 21.23 20.52 -6.93
CA ASP A 585 20.43 19.39 -7.40
C ASP A 585 19.48 18.88 -6.32
N VAL A 586 19.88 18.91 -5.04
CA VAL A 586 18.98 18.71 -3.89
C VAL A 586 17.88 19.77 -3.92
N ARG A 587 18.20 21.06 -4.18
CA ARG A 587 17.20 22.14 -4.24
C ARG A 587 16.21 21.99 -5.39
N ASP A 588 16.63 21.58 -6.58
CA ASP A 588 15.81 21.67 -7.79
C ASP A 588 15.09 20.36 -8.18
N VAL A 589 15.20 19.30 -7.37
CA VAL A 589 14.62 17.99 -7.66
C VAL A 589 13.75 17.56 -6.50
N ALA A 590 12.45 17.44 -6.75
CA ALA A 590 11.52 16.99 -5.74
C ALA A 590 11.73 15.50 -5.43
N ARG A 591 11.51 15.10 -4.17
CA ARG A 591 11.39 13.68 -3.81
C ARG A 591 10.20 13.09 -4.57
N PRO A 592 10.32 11.89 -5.17
CA PRO A 592 9.17 11.18 -5.67
C PRO A 592 8.16 10.97 -4.56
N TRP A 593 6.89 11.02 -4.90
CA TRP A 593 5.81 10.67 -3.99
C TRP A 593 5.06 9.49 -4.58
N ILE A 594 5.00 8.40 -3.81
CA ILE A 594 4.38 7.13 -4.21
C ILE A 594 3.09 7.00 -3.40
N PRO A 595 1.91 7.14 -4.02
CA PRO A 595 0.66 6.86 -3.35
C PRO A 595 0.47 5.35 -3.25
N LEU A 596 0.45 4.86 -2.02
CA LEU A 596 0.03 3.49 -1.73
C LEU A 596 -1.32 3.53 -1.03
N GLN A 597 -2.14 2.52 -1.28
CA GLN A 597 -3.34 2.26 -0.50
C GLN A 597 -3.44 0.78 -0.12
N VAL A 598 -4.23 0.51 0.91
CA VAL A 598 -4.61 -0.84 1.32
C VAL A 598 -6.11 -1.05 1.21
N ASP A 599 -6.46 -2.18 0.61
CA ASP A 599 -7.82 -2.71 0.57
C ASP A 599 -7.97 -3.86 1.57
N PHE A 600 -9.18 -4.02 2.10
CA PHE A 600 -9.48 -5.06 3.07
C PHE A 600 -10.14 -6.25 2.41
N ARG A 601 -9.76 -7.45 2.86
CA ARG A 601 -10.47 -8.68 2.53
C ARG A 601 -11.41 -9.01 3.66
N LEU A 602 -12.66 -9.29 3.31
CA LEU A 602 -13.67 -9.83 4.22
C LEU A 602 -13.93 -11.29 3.91
N LEU A 603 -14.31 -12.07 4.92
CA LEU A 603 -14.77 -13.43 4.72
C LEU A 603 -16.18 -13.43 4.11
N SER A 604 -16.35 -14.16 3.01
CA SER A 604 -17.68 -14.49 2.48
C SER A 604 -18.36 -15.54 3.36
N LYS A 605 -19.68 -15.70 3.25
CA LYS A 605 -20.40 -16.75 4.01
C LYS A 605 -19.93 -18.18 3.70
N GLY A 606 -19.34 -18.38 2.51
CA GLY A 606 -18.74 -19.65 2.09
C GLY A 606 -17.29 -19.86 2.52
N ASP A 607 -16.66 -18.87 3.16
CA ASP A 607 -15.28 -18.97 3.63
C ASP A 607 -15.19 -19.45 5.09
N GLY A 608 -14.08 -20.12 5.39
CA GLY A 608 -13.68 -20.51 6.75
C GLY A 608 -12.42 -19.74 7.19
N LEU A 609 -12.08 -19.79 8.48
CA LEU A 609 -10.89 -19.10 9.00
C LEU A 609 -9.57 -19.61 8.40
N ASP A 610 -9.52 -20.88 8.03
CA ASP A 610 -8.29 -21.53 7.53
C ASP A 610 -8.14 -21.47 6.00
N LYS A 611 -9.12 -20.90 5.30
CA LYS A 611 -9.16 -20.86 3.84
C LYS A 611 -8.41 -19.63 3.34
N GLU A 612 -7.56 -19.79 2.34
CA GLU A 612 -6.99 -18.66 1.63
C GLU A 612 -8.09 -17.95 0.82
N VAL A 613 -8.30 -16.66 1.10
CA VAL A 613 -9.30 -15.84 0.43
C VAL A 613 -8.65 -15.09 -0.72
N ALA A 614 -9.22 -15.26 -1.92
CA ALA A 614 -8.76 -14.59 -3.13
C ALA A 614 -8.87 -13.06 -3.00
N THR A 615 -8.00 -12.34 -3.72
CA THR A 615 -8.15 -10.88 -3.85
C THR A 615 -9.50 -10.58 -4.53
N PRO A 616 -10.34 -9.72 -3.94
CA PRO A 616 -11.63 -9.37 -4.53
C PRO A 616 -11.44 -8.62 -5.86
N GLY A 617 -12.40 -8.79 -6.77
CA GLY A 617 -12.52 -7.90 -7.93
C GLY A 617 -12.81 -6.46 -7.50
N GLU A 618 -12.61 -5.51 -8.39
CA GLU A 618 -12.71 -4.07 -8.08
C GLU A 618 -14.07 -3.66 -7.50
N ASP A 619 -15.17 -4.15 -8.06
CA ASP A 619 -16.54 -3.85 -7.60
C ASP A 619 -16.75 -4.32 -6.15
N VAL A 620 -16.32 -5.55 -5.85
CA VAL A 620 -16.43 -6.13 -4.51
C VAL A 620 -15.50 -5.42 -3.53
N ALA A 621 -14.29 -5.05 -3.96
CA ALA A 621 -13.35 -4.28 -3.14
C ALA A 621 -13.95 -2.91 -2.76
N GLU A 622 -14.70 -2.25 -3.66
CA GLU A 622 -15.40 -1.01 -3.35
C GLU A 622 -16.51 -1.21 -2.31
N VAL A 623 -17.26 -2.31 -2.41
CA VAL A 623 -18.24 -2.69 -1.39
C VAL A 623 -17.55 -2.92 -0.05
N MET A 624 -16.51 -3.76 -0.01
CA MET A 624 -15.74 -4.06 1.21
C MET A 624 -15.20 -2.80 1.90
N ARG A 625 -14.71 -1.81 1.13
CA ARG A 625 -14.28 -0.51 1.65
C ARG A 625 -15.39 0.26 2.37
N LYS A 626 -16.64 0.17 1.91
CA LYS A 626 -17.79 0.83 2.56
C LYS A 626 -18.22 0.10 3.83
N VAL A 627 -18.09 -1.23 3.86
CA VAL A 627 -18.59 -2.08 4.97
C VAL A 627 -17.49 -2.46 5.98
N ILE A 628 -16.31 -1.85 5.92
CA ILE A 628 -15.24 -2.07 6.90
C ILE A 628 -15.47 -1.25 8.19
N GLY A 629 -15.95 -0.01 8.05
CA GLY A 629 -16.14 0.92 9.17
C GLY A 629 -14.83 1.45 9.76
N PRO A 630 -14.91 2.25 10.84
CA PRO A 630 -13.77 2.88 11.51
C PRO A 630 -12.75 1.85 12.02
N ILE A 631 -11.72 1.58 11.23
CA ILE A 631 -10.59 0.73 11.62
C ILE A 631 -9.29 1.48 11.35
N ARG A 632 -8.42 1.52 12.35
CA ARG A 632 -7.10 2.15 12.24
C ARG A 632 -6.17 1.25 11.43
N VAL A 633 -5.38 1.83 10.53
CA VAL A 633 -4.25 1.21 9.85
C VAL A 633 -2.98 1.95 10.23
N ASP A 634 -2.01 1.20 10.73
CA ASP A 634 -0.68 1.67 11.03
C ASP A 634 0.29 1.29 9.93
N TRP A 635 1.18 2.23 9.63
CA TRP A 635 2.16 2.10 8.57
C TRP A 635 3.56 2.11 9.18
N THR A 636 4.33 1.08 8.87
CA THR A 636 5.71 0.95 9.32
C THR A 636 6.59 0.66 8.13
N PHE A 637 7.89 0.87 8.27
CA PHE A 637 8.84 0.40 7.28
C PHE A 637 10.06 -0.25 7.89
N ASP A 638 10.61 -1.20 7.14
CA ASP A 638 11.90 -1.82 7.38
C ASP A 638 12.90 -1.33 6.32
N GLU A 639 14.13 -1.03 6.73
CA GLU A 639 15.22 -0.87 5.76
C GLU A 639 15.64 -2.24 5.23
N ILE A 640 16.02 -2.29 3.97
CA ILE A 640 16.47 -3.54 3.35
C ILE A 640 17.91 -3.85 3.81
N GLU A 641 18.05 -4.75 4.78
CA GLU A 641 19.32 -5.19 5.37
C GLU A 641 19.83 -6.49 4.71
N THR A 642 20.78 -6.40 3.78
CA THR A 642 21.61 -7.57 3.37
C THR A 642 23.03 -7.11 3.10
N THR A 643 24.03 -7.70 3.78
CA THR A 643 25.46 -7.45 3.55
C THR A 643 26.20 -8.74 3.20
N SER A 644 27.22 -8.67 2.34
CA SER A 644 28.13 -9.79 2.08
C SER A 644 29.57 -9.33 1.86
N THR A 645 30.49 -10.28 2.00
CA THR A 645 31.91 -10.08 1.72
C THR A 645 32.13 -10.02 0.22
N VAL A 646 32.34 -8.80 -0.30
CA VAL A 646 32.64 -8.58 -1.72
C VAL A 646 34.14 -8.74 -1.93
N SER A 647 34.55 -9.81 -2.63
CA SER A 647 35.96 -10.02 -3.00
C SER A 647 36.42 -9.02 -4.06
N GLY A 648 37.67 -8.55 -3.97
CA GLY A 648 38.32 -7.71 -5.00
C GLY A 648 38.12 -6.19 -4.88
N VAL A 649 37.42 -5.71 -3.84
CA VAL A 649 37.25 -4.25 -3.62
C VAL A 649 38.49 -3.68 -2.95
N THR A 650 39.09 -2.63 -3.53
CA THR A 650 40.23 -1.92 -2.93
C THR A 650 39.95 -0.42 -2.79
N GLU A 651 40.21 0.15 -1.62
CA GLU A 651 40.24 1.60 -1.37
C GLU A 651 41.71 2.04 -1.25
N SER A 652 42.15 2.99 -2.08
CA SER A 652 43.56 3.41 -2.12
C SER A 652 44.54 2.23 -2.23
N LYS A 653 44.19 1.22 -3.05
CA LYS A 653 44.92 -0.06 -3.24
C LYS A 653 44.90 -1.03 -2.03
N THR A 654 44.15 -0.74 -0.98
CA THR A 654 43.99 -1.61 0.20
C THR A 654 42.71 -2.43 0.05
N ALA A 655 42.78 -3.75 0.16
CA ALA A 655 41.60 -4.61 0.07
C ALA A 655 40.64 -4.29 1.23
N LEU A 656 39.39 -3.97 0.90
CA LEU A 656 38.34 -3.82 1.89
C LEU A 656 37.90 -5.22 2.33
N THR A 657 38.07 -5.51 3.61
CA THR A 657 37.68 -6.78 4.23
C THR A 657 36.28 -6.75 4.86
N ASP A 658 35.66 -5.58 4.88
CA ASP A 658 34.36 -5.37 5.51
C ASP A 658 33.20 -5.87 4.62
N PRO A 659 32.16 -6.51 5.19
CA PRO A 659 30.97 -6.90 4.44
C PRO A 659 30.19 -5.66 3.97
N LEU A 660 30.02 -5.49 2.66
CA LEU A 660 29.30 -4.37 2.05
C LEU A 660 27.83 -4.75 1.82
N PRO A 661 26.90 -3.77 1.71
CA PRO A 661 25.53 -4.04 1.29
C PRO A 661 25.49 -4.79 -0.05
N GLU A 662 24.74 -5.89 -0.10
CA GLU A 662 24.43 -6.59 -1.35
C GLU A 662 23.42 -5.77 -2.16
N LEU A 663 23.80 -5.34 -3.36
CA LEU A 663 22.78 -5.16 -4.39
C LEU A 663 22.45 -6.56 -4.89
N ASP A 664 21.15 -6.85 -4.96
CA ASP A 664 20.61 -8.10 -5.49
C ASP A 664 21.26 -8.44 -6.83
N THR A 665 21.43 -9.73 -7.12
CA THR A 665 21.85 -10.22 -8.43
C THR A 665 20.95 -9.68 -9.55
N GLU A 666 19.64 -9.51 -9.33
CA GLU A 666 18.70 -8.91 -10.28
C GLU A 666 19.02 -7.42 -10.53
N CYS A 667 19.23 -6.64 -9.46
CA CYS A 667 19.69 -5.25 -9.56
C CYS A 667 21.04 -5.16 -10.31
N ASP A 668 22.00 -6.01 -9.93
CA ASP A 668 23.35 -6.02 -10.49
C ASP A 668 23.36 -6.38 -11.98
N GLN A 669 22.49 -7.29 -12.41
CA GLN A 669 22.25 -7.58 -13.82
C GLN A 669 21.66 -6.39 -14.57
N ILE A 670 20.60 -5.76 -14.03
CA ILE A 670 19.94 -4.58 -14.63
C ILE A 670 20.93 -3.43 -14.81
N PHE A 671 21.68 -3.10 -13.75
CA PHE A 671 22.69 -2.05 -13.85
C PHE A 671 23.77 -2.41 -14.87
N SER A 672 24.19 -3.68 -14.97
CA SER A 672 25.21 -4.09 -15.94
C SER A 672 24.72 -3.93 -17.37
N GLN A 673 23.42 -4.14 -17.61
CA GLN A 673 22.79 -3.95 -18.91
C GLN A 673 22.55 -2.47 -19.26
N LEU A 674 22.31 -1.60 -18.27
CA LEU A 674 22.09 -0.15 -18.45
C LEU A 674 23.35 0.61 -18.92
N TYR A 675 24.52 0.14 -18.55
CA TYR A 675 25.82 0.77 -18.83
C TYR A 675 26.62 0.06 -19.93
N HIS A 676 26.00 -0.91 -20.64
CA HIS A 676 26.59 -1.56 -21.81
C HIS A 676 25.65 -1.48 -23.03
N PRO A 677 26.07 -0.89 -24.17
CA PRO A 677 25.31 -0.97 -25.41
C PRO A 677 25.14 -2.43 -25.85
N SER A 678 24.04 -2.74 -26.53
CA SER A 678 23.77 -4.09 -27.08
C SER A 678 24.89 -4.61 -27.99
N SER A 679 25.65 -3.72 -28.63
CA SER A 679 26.80 -4.02 -29.49
C SER A 679 28.06 -4.51 -28.76
N VAL A 680 28.14 -4.39 -27.43
CA VAL A 680 29.35 -4.75 -26.65
C VAL A 680 29.11 -5.98 -25.77
N ARG A 681 27.93 -6.60 -25.86
CA ARG A 681 27.47 -7.72 -25.00
C ARG A 681 28.18 -9.07 -25.23
N GLY A 682 29.04 -9.19 -26.26
CA GLY A 682 29.62 -10.49 -26.68
C GLY A 682 31.14 -10.64 -26.51
N THR A 683 31.89 -9.56 -26.32
CA THR A 683 33.36 -9.59 -26.55
C THR A 683 34.21 -9.32 -25.30
N TYR A 684 33.63 -8.84 -24.21
CA TYR A 684 34.34 -8.58 -22.96
C TYR A 684 33.66 -9.29 -21.79
N SER A 685 34.47 -9.95 -20.95
CA SER A 685 34.02 -10.51 -19.67
C SER A 685 33.28 -9.46 -18.86
N ARG A 686 32.23 -9.86 -18.12
CA ARG A 686 31.55 -9.02 -17.11
C ARG A 686 32.59 -8.16 -16.39
N PRO A 687 32.54 -6.82 -16.42
CA PRO A 687 33.35 -6.03 -15.51
C PRO A 687 32.83 -6.34 -14.11
N GLU A 688 33.64 -6.98 -13.28
CA GLU A 688 33.36 -7.15 -11.86
C GLU A 688 33.23 -5.75 -11.24
N GLY A 689 31.99 -5.28 -11.08
CA GLY A 689 31.66 -4.02 -10.40
C GLY A 689 31.80 -2.75 -11.24
N SER A 690 30.70 -2.19 -11.71
CA SER A 690 30.71 -0.79 -12.18
C SER A 690 30.93 0.13 -10.96
N ARG A 691 31.92 1.02 -11.02
CA ARG A 691 32.45 1.80 -9.88
C ARG A 691 31.42 2.62 -9.10
N THR A 692 30.37 3.13 -9.75
CA THR A 692 29.28 3.88 -9.10
C THR A 692 28.52 3.04 -8.08
N ARG A 693 28.35 1.75 -8.37
CA ARG A 693 27.74 0.79 -7.43
C ARG A 693 28.61 0.55 -6.22
N MET A 694 29.92 0.43 -6.44
CA MET A 694 30.89 0.09 -5.38
C MET A 694 31.14 1.28 -4.45
N ALA A 695 31.29 2.48 -5.01
CA ALA A 695 31.43 3.71 -4.23
C ALA A 695 30.19 3.95 -3.36
N LEU A 696 28.99 3.63 -3.88
CA LEU A 696 27.76 3.83 -3.12
C LEU A 696 27.60 2.80 -2.02
N ARG A 697 27.80 1.51 -2.31
CA ARG A 697 27.80 0.46 -1.28
C ARG A 697 28.79 0.78 -0.16
N TRP A 698 30.00 1.22 -0.52
CA TRP A 698 31.03 1.60 0.44
C TRP A 698 30.65 2.84 1.25
N ALA A 699 30.15 3.90 0.61
CA ALA A 699 29.74 5.12 1.30
C ALA A 699 28.54 4.89 2.22
N LEU A 700 27.51 4.17 1.78
CA LEU A 700 26.36 3.79 2.62
C LEU A 700 26.82 2.97 3.84
N TYR A 701 27.76 2.04 3.64
CA TYR A 701 28.35 1.25 4.72
C TYR A 701 29.17 2.09 5.70
N LYS A 702 30.06 2.97 5.21
CA LYS A 702 30.87 3.86 6.06
C LYS A 702 30.03 4.87 6.84
N LEU A 703 28.89 5.25 6.28
CA LEU A 703 27.97 6.19 6.89
C LEU A 703 26.90 5.48 7.74
N GLN A 704 26.91 4.15 7.88
CA GLN A 704 25.90 3.42 8.65
C GLN A 704 25.94 3.77 10.14
N LYS A 705 24.78 3.78 10.78
CA LYS A 705 24.63 3.92 12.24
C LYS A 705 23.69 2.81 12.74
N GLU A 706 23.97 2.27 13.92
CA GLU A 706 23.19 1.19 14.56
C GLU A 706 22.33 1.76 15.68
N TYR A 707 21.07 1.32 15.77
CA TYR A 707 20.19 1.73 16.87
C TYR A 707 19.16 0.66 17.23
N ASP A 708 18.52 0.85 18.37
CA ASP A 708 17.42 0.03 18.88
C ASP A 708 16.09 0.40 18.19
N ARG A 709 15.39 -0.58 17.62
CA ARG A 709 14.03 -0.49 17.07
C ARG A 709 13.03 -0.97 18.11
N GLN A 710 12.09 -0.10 18.50
CA GLN A 710 11.05 -0.44 19.50
C GLN A 710 9.84 -1.18 18.92
N ASP A 711 9.55 -0.99 17.63
CA ASP A 711 8.44 -1.66 16.93
C ASP A 711 8.71 -3.13 16.61
N VAL A 712 9.98 -3.48 16.41
CA VAL A 712 10.44 -4.85 16.09
C VAL A 712 11.45 -5.40 17.11
N ASN A 713 11.59 -4.75 18.27
CA ASN A 713 12.44 -5.18 19.41
C ASN A 713 13.87 -5.64 19.05
N ARG A 714 14.49 -5.07 18.02
CA ARG A 714 15.83 -5.48 17.54
C ARG A 714 16.76 -4.29 17.30
N LYS A 715 18.06 -4.56 17.24
CA LYS A 715 19.03 -3.59 16.71
C LYS A 715 19.05 -3.63 15.20
N SER A 716 18.99 -2.47 14.56
CA SER A 716 19.04 -2.32 13.10
C SER A 716 20.11 -1.34 12.67
N LYS A 717 20.72 -1.60 11.51
CA LYS A 717 21.73 -0.73 10.89
C LYS A 717 21.12 0.04 9.75
N TYR A 718 21.30 1.36 9.72
CA TYR A 718 20.76 2.16 8.62
C TYR A 718 21.71 2.24 7.45
N PHE A 719 21.24 1.76 6.31
CA PHE A 719 21.96 1.76 5.04
C PHE A 719 21.45 2.84 4.07
N ASN A 720 20.44 3.62 4.44
CA ASN A 720 19.98 4.76 3.65
C ASN A 720 20.97 5.94 3.72
N ALA A 721 21.01 6.73 2.64
CA ALA A 721 21.94 7.83 2.47
C ALA A 721 21.60 9.04 3.37
N PRO A 722 22.60 9.83 3.78
CA PRO A 722 22.34 11.11 4.42
C PRO A 722 21.70 12.17 3.51
N GLU A 723 20.98 13.13 4.10
CA GLU A 723 20.29 14.22 3.39
C GLU A 723 21.22 15.07 2.52
N LYS A 724 22.45 15.35 2.96
CA LYS A 724 23.45 16.08 2.15
C LYS A 724 23.82 15.39 0.84
N HIS A 725 23.54 14.09 0.73
CA HIS A 725 23.73 13.29 -0.49
C HIS A 725 22.39 13.02 -1.22
N GLY A 726 21.35 13.78 -0.89
CA GLY A 726 20.01 13.61 -1.43
C GLY A 726 19.25 12.41 -0.85
N GLY A 727 19.69 11.89 0.31
CA GLY A 727 19.05 10.84 1.10
C GLY A 727 17.87 11.35 1.98
N ILE A 728 17.33 10.48 2.84
CA ILE A 728 16.35 10.89 3.88
C ILE A 728 16.92 10.92 5.30
N ARG A 729 18.14 10.39 5.52
CA ARG A 729 18.71 10.28 6.86
C ARG A 729 19.39 11.60 7.23
N PRO A 730 19.02 12.29 8.33
CA PRO A 730 19.78 13.44 8.79
C PRO A 730 21.24 13.06 9.04
N ASP A 731 22.18 13.96 8.76
CA ASP A 731 23.60 13.73 9.02
C ASP A 731 23.87 13.37 10.49
N ASP A 732 23.11 14.00 11.39
CA ASP A 732 23.05 13.71 12.82
C ASP A 732 21.59 13.50 13.26
N ASP A 733 21.14 12.25 13.29
CA ASP A 733 19.86 11.86 13.89
C ASP A 733 20.08 11.13 15.24
N PRO A 734 20.21 11.87 16.36
CA PRO A 734 20.29 11.29 17.69
C PRO A 734 18.92 10.77 18.19
N SER A 735 17.83 11.16 17.53
CA SER A 735 16.45 10.89 17.93
C SER A 735 15.82 9.67 17.26
N GLY A 736 16.46 9.15 16.20
CA GLY A 736 15.95 8.03 15.41
C GLY A 736 14.64 8.35 14.68
N THR A 737 14.41 9.62 14.32
CA THR A 737 13.18 10.12 13.72
C THR A 737 13.21 10.27 12.21
N TYR A 738 14.32 9.95 11.53
CA TYR A 738 14.45 10.05 10.07
C TYR A 738 13.36 9.31 9.29
N PHE A 739 12.76 8.28 9.87
CA PHE A 739 11.66 7.52 9.29
C PHE A 739 10.49 8.41 8.86
N LYS A 740 10.28 9.51 9.57
CA LYS A 740 9.31 10.56 9.26
C LYS A 740 9.48 11.12 7.85
N ALA A 741 10.72 11.26 7.39
CA ALA A 741 11.04 11.85 6.10
C ALA A 741 10.62 10.97 4.91
N ALA A 742 10.32 9.69 5.16
CA ALA A 742 9.77 8.76 4.16
C ALA A 742 8.24 8.85 4.06
N PHE A 743 7.55 9.50 5.00
CA PHE A 743 6.09 9.67 4.96
C PHE A 743 5.72 11.10 4.57
N GLY A 744 4.62 11.28 3.86
CA GLY A 744 4.04 12.60 3.60
C GLY A 744 3.37 13.12 4.86
N LEU A 745 4.06 13.99 5.60
CA LEU A 745 3.58 14.55 6.88
C LEU A 745 2.94 15.93 6.76
N GLU A 746 3.01 16.56 5.58
CA GLU A 746 2.43 17.88 5.34
C GLU A 746 0.90 17.80 5.37
N ASP A 747 0.25 18.92 5.76
CA ASP A 747 -1.21 19.13 5.73
C ASP A 747 -1.82 18.82 4.34
N GLU A 748 -0.96 18.79 3.32
CA GLU A 748 -1.32 18.56 1.93
C GLU A 748 -1.38 17.09 1.49
N SER A 749 -0.94 16.13 2.33
CA SER A 749 -1.13 14.69 2.09
C SER A 749 -2.59 14.36 1.69
N LEU A 750 -2.84 13.23 1.00
CA LEU A 750 -4.21 12.85 0.58
C LEU A 750 -5.08 12.86 1.83
N LEU A 751 -5.86 13.92 2.06
CA LEU A 751 -6.73 13.93 3.22
C LEU A 751 -7.80 12.85 3.00
N PRO A 752 -8.14 12.08 4.05
CA PRO A 752 -7.82 12.30 5.47
C PRO A 752 -6.54 11.65 6.04
N TRP A 753 -5.57 11.25 5.23
CA TRP A 753 -4.40 10.47 5.64
C TRP A 753 -3.16 11.35 5.90
N THR A 754 -3.08 11.91 7.10
CA THR A 754 -1.82 12.50 7.60
C THR A 754 -1.12 11.48 8.47
N ALA A 755 0.01 10.93 8.00
CA ALA A 755 0.86 10.09 8.83
C ALA A 755 1.28 10.89 10.09
N LYS A 756 0.94 10.39 11.27
CA LYS A 756 1.36 10.96 12.55
C LYS A 756 2.44 10.07 13.13
N PRO A 757 3.66 10.57 13.32
CA PRO A 757 4.70 9.74 13.89
C PRO A 757 4.38 9.35 15.33
N ASP A 758 4.50 8.07 15.64
CA ASP A 758 4.65 7.57 17.01
C ASP A 758 6.15 7.47 17.37
N THR A 759 6.47 7.23 18.64
CA THR A 759 7.85 7.12 19.13
C THR A 759 8.59 5.88 18.62
N ALA A 760 7.90 4.90 18.03
CA ALA A 760 8.44 3.58 17.68
C ALA A 760 8.87 3.40 16.20
N ARG A 761 9.02 4.47 15.41
CA ARG A 761 9.21 4.42 13.93
C ARG A 761 8.01 3.93 13.13
N GLU A 762 6.86 4.04 13.75
CA GLU A 762 5.57 3.82 13.14
C GLU A 762 4.98 5.19 12.80
N SER A 763 4.33 5.28 11.66
CA SER A 763 3.43 6.39 11.35
C SER A 763 2.00 5.88 11.48
N VAL A 764 1.27 6.52 12.38
CA VAL A 764 -0.15 6.29 12.63
C VAL A 764 -0.97 7.02 11.58
N CYS A 765 -2.17 6.53 11.29
CA CYS A 765 -3.33 7.24 10.73
C CYS A 765 -3.70 6.82 9.30
N THR A 766 -4.49 5.77 9.26
CA THR A 766 -5.75 5.84 8.53
C THR A 766 -6.84 5.21 9.38
N ALA A 767 -7.84 5.96 9.82
CA ALA A 767 -9.11 5.36 10.17
C ALA A 767 -9.90 5.16 8.86
N VAL A 768 -10.30 3.93 8.55
CA VAL A 768 -11.10 3.69 7.34
C VAL A 768 -12.51 4.17 7.60
N HIS A 769 -13.01 5.12 6.82
CA HIS A 769 -14.36 5.63 7.01
C HIS A 769 -15.18 5.48 5.74
N ASP A 770 -16.25 4.71 5.84
CA ASP A 770 -17.52 5.13 5.24
C ASP A 770 -18.02 6.33 6.06
N VAL A 771 -18.78 7.25 5.46
CA VAL A 771 -19.35 8.47 6.10
C VAL A 771 -19.88 8.12 7.50
N VAL A 772 -19.92 8.98 8.52
CA VAL A 772 -20.26 8.58 9.92
C VAL A 772 -21.51 9.27 10.48
N GLY A 773 -22.43 9.67 9.60
CA GLY A 773 -23.65 10.40 9.94
C GLY A 773 -23.48 11.92 9.82
N GLN A 774 -22.26 12.39 9.55
CA GLN A 774 -21.95 13.76 9.11
C GLN A 774 -22.05 13.87 7.58
N ASP A 775 -22.03 15.10 7.05
CA ASP A 775 -21.95 15.28 5.60
C ASP A 775 -20.62 14.73 5.05
N GLU A 776 -20.64 14.21 3.82
CA GLU A 776 -19.43 13.70 3.15
C GLU A 776 -18.36 14.80 3.03
N GLY A 777 -18.78 16.06 2.85
CA GLY A 777 -17.89 17.22 2.87
C GLY A 777 -17.27 17.50 4.24
N ASP A 778 -17.99 17.25 5.34
CA ASP A 778 -17.49 17.55 6.69
C ASP A 778 -16.37 16.60 7.14
N LEU A 779 -16.40 15.34 6.66
CA LEU A 779 -15.36 14.33 6.95
C LEU A 779 -14.24 14.33 5.91
N PHE A 780 -14.59 14.65 4.66
CA PHE A 780 -13.76 14.42 3.49
C PHE A 780 -13.87 15.57 2.49
N ASP A 781 -13.77 16.82 2.95
CA ASP A 781 -14.03 18.09 2.23
C ASP A 781 -13.42 18.17 0.82
N LYS A 782 -12.51 17.26 0.44
CA LYS A 782 -12.08 17.04 -0.95
C LYS A 782 -11.92 15.58 -1.47
N ARG A 783 -12.02 14.44 -0.74
CA ARG A 783 -11.55 13.10 -1.25
C ARG A 783 -12.12 11.84 -0.55
N ARG A 784 -12.68 10.90 -1.33
CA ARG A 784 -13.38 9.69 -0.86
C ARG A 784 -12.48 8.54 -0.37
N GLY A 785 -12.66 8.08 0.88
CA GLY A 785 -12.82 6.66 1.27
C GLY A 785 -11.72 5.61 0.99
N ARG A 786 -10.44 5.95 0.77
CA ARG A 786 -9.39 4.95 0.46
C ARG A 786 -8.18 5.01 1.38
N ALA A 787 -7.91 3.97 2.16
CA ALA A 787 -6.81 4.00 3.10
C ALA A 787 -5.45 4.07 2.41
N GLY A 788 -4.77 5.21 2.46
CA GLY A 788 -3.51 5.39 1.74
C GLY A 788 -2.51 6.30 2.40
N ILE A 789 -1.26 6.23 1.93
CA ILE A 789 -0.16 7.08 2.35
C ILE A 789 0.65 7.53 1.14
N TYR A 790 1.32 8.66 1.28
CA TYR A 790 2.40 9.04 0.38
C TYR A 790 3.74 8.64 0.98
N LEU A 791 4.50 7.86 0.22
CA LEU A 791 5.92 7.63 0.51
C LEU A 791 6.77 8.68 -0.21
N HIS A 792 7.70 9.29 0.51
CA HIS A 792 8.66 10.29 0.03
C HIS A 792 10.10 9.74 0.04
N PRO A 793 10.46 8.80 -0.84
CA PRO A 793 11.84 8.33 -0.98
C PRO A 793 12.80 9.43 -1.45
N SER A 794 14.09 9.14 -1.39
CA SER A 794 15.20 10.08 -1.63
C SER A 794 15.27 10.76 -3.00
N ARG A 795 15.92 11.93 -3.06
CA ARG A 795 16.01 12.77 -4.28
C ARG A 795 17.02 12.23 -5.29
N MET A 796 18.13 11.67 -4.79
CA MET A 796 19.27 11.28 -5.63
C MET A 796 19.84 9.90 -5.27
N ALA A 797 19.74 9.49 -4.01
CA ALA A 797 20.37 8.28 -3.51
C ALA A 797 19.47 7.03 -3.58
N GLY A 798 20.11 5.87 -3.65
CA GLY A 798 19.53 4.54 -3.80
C GLY A 798 18.82 3.99 -2.56
N ASP A 799 17.97 4.76 -1.89
CA ASP A 799 17.37 4.34 -0.61
C ASP A 799 16.38 3.18 -0.77
N GLY A 800 16.39 2.26 0.20
CA GLY A 800 15.70 0.98 0.11
C GLY A 800 14.90 0.67 1.35
N TYR A 801 13.60 0.42 1.16
CA TYR A 801 12.67 0.09 2.24
C TYR A 801 11.69 -0.98 1.82
N GLN A 802 11.02 -1.53 2.82
CA GLN A 802 9.84 -2.36 2.68
C GLN A 802 8.78 -1.81 3.62
N VAL A 803 7.59 -1.55 3.11
CA VAL A 803 6.51 -0.91 3.87
C VAL A 803 5.52 -1.98 4.29
N ARG A 804 5.07 -1.89 5.54
CA ARG A 804 4.05 -2.73 6.12
C ARG A 804 2.87 -1.86 6.51
N ALA A 805 1.67 -2.36 6.25
CA ALA A 805 0.42 -1.80 6.72
C ALA A 805 -0.27 -2.84 7.60
N GLN A 806 -0.73 -2.45 8.77
CA GLN A 806 -1.38 -3.35 9.73
C GLN A 806 -2.66 -2.71 10.28
N ALA A 807 -3.76 -3.45 10.26
CA ALA A 807 -4.98 -3.04 10.93
C ALA A 807 -4.80 -3.13 12.46
N ARG A 808 -5.14 -2.06 13.19
CA ARG A 808 -5.05 -1.96 14.64
C ARG A 808 -6.43 -1.72 15.25
N PHE A 809 -6.65 -2.30 16.42
CA PHE A 809 -7.86 -2.12 17.22
C PHE A 809 -7.59 -1.42 18.56
N ASP A 810 -6.40 -0.85 18.75
CA ASP A 810 -5.89 -0.39 20.04
C ASP A 810 -6.34 1.03 20.45
N THR A 811 -5.99 1.40 21.68
CA THR A 811 -6.30 2.67 22.36
C THR A 811 -5.09 3.62 22.45
N LYS A 812 -3.98 3.34 21.75
CA LYS A 812 -2.79 4.20 21.80
C LYS A 812 -3.04 5.51 21.04
N GLY A 813 -2.85 6.64 21.72
CA GLY A 813 -3.15 7.96 21.17
C GLY A 813 -4.62 8.36 21.41
N PRO A 814 -5.18 9.32 20.65
CA PRO A 814 -6.55 9.79 20.85
C PRO A 814 -7.64 8.88 20.23
N TYR A 815 -7.27 7.83 19.50
CA TYR A 815 -8.21 6.86 18.93
C TYR A 815 -8.43 5.72 19.92
N ALA A 816 -9.60 5.70 20.57
CA ALA A 816 -10.02 4.63 21.47
C ALA A 816 -11.39 4.10 21.01
N PHE A 817 -11.35 3.04 20.21
CA PHE A 817 -12.56 2.46 19.66
C PHE A 817 -13.31 1.64 20.71
N VAL A 818 -14.62 1.85 20.86
CA VAL A 818 -15.43 1.21 21.93
C VAL A 818 -15.51 -0.32 21.83
N ASN A 819 -15.22 -0.89 20.66
CA ASN A 819 -15.20 -2.33 20.42
C ASN A 819 -13.78 -2.92 20.36
N ALA A 820 -12.76 -2.14 20.74
CA ALA A 820 -11.34 -2.52 20.73
C ALA A 820 -11.09 -3.87 21.41
N GLU A 821 -11.62 -4.05 22.62
CA GLU A 821 -11.45 -5.28 23.40
C GLU A 821 -12.09 -6.50 22.70
N VAL A 822 -13.29 -6.31 22.16
CA VAL A 822 -14.03 -7.37 21.44
C VAL A 822 -13.27 -7.81 20.19
N LEU A 823 -12.79 -6.86 19.39
CA LEU A 823 -12.01 -7.14 18.18
C LEU A 823 -10.64 -7.74 18.54
N GLY A 824 -9.95 -7.21 19.54
CA GLY A 824 -8.67 -7.74 20.02
C GLY A 824 -8.78 -9.19 20.48
N ARG A 825 -9.89 -9.59 21.10
CA ARG A 825 -10.13 -10.99 21.48
C ARG A 825 -10.31 -11.92 20.28
N ARG A 826 -10.87 -11.41 19.17
CA ARG A 826 -11.22 -12.18 17.95
C ARG A 826 -10.07 -12.36 16.98
N TYR A 827 -9.14 -11.41 16.98
CA TYR A 827 -8.00 -11.33 16.06
C TYR A 827 -6.71 -11.51 16.85
N GLU A 828 -6.38 -12.76 17.21
CA GLU A 828 -5.08 -13.11 17.81
C GLU A 828 -3.89 -12.69 16.92
N ARG A 829 -4.15 -12.59 15.62
CA ARG A 829 -3.27 -12.02 14.60
C ARG A 829 -4.01 -10.90 13.91
N LEU A 830 -3.32 -9.80 13.67
CA LEU A 830 -3.90 -8.64 13.01
C LEU A 830 -3.72 -8.75 11.49
N PRO A 831 -4.74 -8.44 10.69
CA PRO A 831 -4.58 -8.38 9.25
C PRO A 831 -3.54 -7.33 8.89
N GLN A 832 -2.61 -7.73 8.02
CA GLN A 832 -1.53 -6.88 7.56
C GLN A 832 -1.18 -7.17 6.11
N ALA A 833 -0.49 -6.25 5.48
CA ALA A 833 0.17 -6.44 4.22
C ALA A 833 1.57 -5.87 4.28
N HIS A 834 2.40 -6.31 3.35
CA HIS A 834 3.70 -5.72 3.12
C HIS A 834 3.97 -5.58 1.63
N THR A 835 4.72 -4.55 1.29
CA THR A 835 5.21 -4.36 -0.05
C THR A 835 6.36 -5.33 -0.32
N VAL A 836 6.68 -5.49 -1.58
CA VAL A 836 7.99 -5.92 -2.05
C VAL A 836 9.08 -5.01 -1.47
N GLN A 837 10.32 -5.50 -1.43
CA GLN A 837 11.48 -4.67 -1.18
C GLN A 837 11.63 -3.66 -2.34
N PHE A 838 11.38 -2.38 -2.06
CA PHE A 838 11.50 -1.31 -3.05
C PHE A 838 12.79 -0.51 -2.85
N ARG A 839 13.44 -0.18 -3.97
CA ARG A 839 14.58 0.73 -3.96
C ARG A 839 14.36 1.82 -5.00
N LEU A 840 14.39 3.07 -4.55
CA LEU A 840 14.31 4.20 -5.46
C LEU A 840 15.70 4.55 -5.95
N TRP A 841 15.84 4.77 -7.24
CA TRP A 841 17.07 5.25 -7.84
C TRP A 841 16.79 6.40 -8.76
N ARG A 842 17.56 7.48 -8.63
CA ARG A 842 17.69 8.40 -9.74
C ARG A 842 18.75 7.88 -10.69
N LYS A 843 18.46 7.92 -11.98
CA LYS A 843 19.50 7.72 -12.99
C LYS A 843 20.39 8.96 -13.00
N THR A 844 21.36 9.02 -12.10
CA THR A 844 22.33 10.10 -12.07
C THR A 844 23.32 9.92 -13.22
N SER A 845 23.49 10.97 -14.01
CA SER A 845 24.62 11.08 -14.91
C SER A 845 25.87 11.23 -14.06
N ILE A 846 26.77 10.24 -14.08
CA ILE A 846 28.16 10.51 -13.70
C ILE A 846 28.69 11.40 -14.81
N ARG A 847 29.01 12.64 -14.45
CA ARG A 847 29.55 13.60 -15.39
C ARG A 847 31.09 13.33 -15.47
N GLY A 848 31.85 13.70 -16.53
CA GLY A 848 33.08 14.51 -16.34
C GLY A 848 34.54 14.45 -16.83
N TYR A 849 35.48 15.10 -16.10
CA TYR A 849 36.56 15.98 -16.62
C TYR A 849 37.68 15.42 -17.49
N VAL A 850 37.85 16.13 -18.62
CA VAL A 850 38.96 16.00 -19.56
C VAL A 850 39.70 17.31 -19.61
N GLN A 851 40.95 17.26 -19.18
CA GLN A 851 41.80 18.41 -19.15
C GLN A 851 42.32 18.78 -20.53
N TRP A 852 42.02 20.00 -21.01
CA TRP A 852 42.58 20.52 -22.27
C TRP A 852 44.04 21.00 -22.16
N ALA A 853 44.50 21.34 -20.94
CA ALA A 853 45.87 21.75 -20.62
C ALA A 853 46.15 21.61 -19.10
N PRO A 854 47.41 21.37 -18.64
CA PRO A 854 47.75 21.00 -17.25
C PRO A 854 47.15 21.85 -16.13
N ALA A 855 46.82 21.23 -14.99
CA ALA A 855 46.08 21.84 -13.87
C ALA A 855 46.89 22.79 -12.99
N GLY A 856 48.21 22.85 -13.19
CA GLY A 856 49.15 23.34 -12.18
C GLY A 856 49.11 24.83 -11.86
N ASP A 857 48.78 25.71 -12.81
CA ASP A 857 49.05 27.15 -12.63
C ASP A 857 47.92 28.03 -13.19
N TRP A 858 46.72 27.82 -12.67
CA TRP A 858 45.59 28.72 -12.91
C TRP A 858 45.60 29.87 -11.88
N GLY A 859 46.73 30.57 -11.75
CA GLY A 859 47.03 31.59 -10.73
C GLY A 859 47.87 32.81 -11.23
N THR A 860 47.48 33.70 -12.17
CA THR A 860 47.27 35.19 -11.99
C THR A 860 47.11 35.96 -13.34
N ALA A 861 46.21 36.96 -13.39
CA ALA A 861 46.03 38.15 -14.29
C ALA A 861 45.63 38.04 -15.80
N GLY A 862 44.77 38.95 -16.29
CA GLY A 862 44.48 39.29 -17.72
C GLY A 862 43.02 39.12 -18.22
N ASN A 863 42.39 40.16 -18.81
CA ASN A 863 40.93 40.28 -19.08
C ASN A 863 40.34 39.26 -20.09
N SER A 864 39.56 38.29 -19.57
CA SER A 864 38.54 37.54 -20.30
C SER A 864 37.31 38.44 -20.57
N CYS A 865 36.62 38.25 -21.71
CA CYS A 865 35.36 38.92 -22.05
C CYS A 865 34.12 38.36 -21.32
N PHE A 866 34.30 37.34 -20.47
CA PHE A 866 33.28 36.82 -19.57
C PHE A 866 33.72 37.10 -18.12
N ASP A 867 32.94 37.93 -17.41
CA ASP A 867 33.28 38.49 -16.09
C ASP A 867 33.36 37.46 -14.95
N HIS A 868 32.86 36.25 -15.16
CA HIS A 868 32.62 35.24 -14.13
C HIS A 868 33.59 34.04 -14.12
N LEU A 869 34.57 33.97 -15.04
CA LEU A 869 35.58 32.90 -15.06
C LEU A 869 36.80 33.20 -14.15
N PRO A 870 37.49 32.19 -13.56
CA PRO A 870 38.67 32.41 -12.73
C PRO A 870 39.83 33.10 -13.47
N LYS A 871 40.18 34.32 -13.02
CA LYS A 871 41.02 35.31 -13.71
C LYS A 871 42.53 35.11 -13.60
N THR A 872 43.05 33.90 -13.79
CA THR A 872 44.42 33.63 -13.31
C THR A 872 45.19 32.53 -14.05
N GLY A 873 46.28 32.81 -14.82
CA GLY A 873 47.31 31.88 -15.38
C GLY A 873 47.94 32.32 -16.74
N PRO A 874 48.93 31.61 -17.32
CA PRO A 874 49.89 32.19 -18.30
C PRO A 874 49.25 32.74 -19.59
N ASP A 875 49.51 34.03 -19.84
CA ASP A 875 48.83 34.93 -20.79
C ASP A 875 48.69 34.43 -22.24
N GLN A 876 49.62 33.60 -22.72
CA GLN A 876 49.71 33.27 -24.15
C GLN A 876 48.75 32.19 -24.63
N TRP A 877 48.14 31.39 -23.74
CA TRP A 877 47.28 30.27 -24.15
C TRP A 877 45.78 30.56 -23.93
N ARG A 878 45.45 31.29 -22.86
CA ARG A 878 44.05 31.69 -22.53
C ARG A 878 43.46 32.72 -23.46
N ALA A 879 44.30 33.52 -24.11
CA ALA A 879 43.84 34.48 -25.10
C ALA A 879 43.16 33.76 -26.30
N TYR A 880 43.35 32.45 -26.47
CA TYR A 880 42.96 31.70 -27.67
C TYR A 880 42.03 30.50 -27.40
N TYR A 881 42.05 29.90 -26.20
CA TYR A 881 41.27 28.69 -25.90
C TYR A 881 40.50 28.78 -24.57
N THR A 882 39.21 28.43 -24.57
CA THR A 882 38.43 28.20 -23.33
C THR A 882 38.43 26.70 -23.00
N ALA A 883 38.51 26.34 -21.72
CA ALA A 883 38.57 24.93 -21.31
C ALA A 883 37.31 24.18 -21.78
N CYS A 884 37.47 23.06 -22.48
CA CYS A 884 36.34 22.15 -22.61
C CYS A 884 36.16 21.43 -21.28
N HIS A 885 35.06 21.76 -20.63
CA HIS A 885 34.65 21.12 -19.41
C HIS A 885 33.87 19.86 -19.77
N VAL A 886 34.35 18.75 -19.25
CA VAL A 886 33.47 17.66 -18.82
C VAL A 886 33.54 17.78 -17.28
N SER A 887 32.50 17.83 -16.45
CA SER A 887 32.70 17.91 -14.96
C SER A 887 32.57 16.51 -14.32
N ILE A 888 33.56 15.83 -13.67
CA ILE A 888 33.28 14.50 -13.04
C ILE A 888 33.01 14.77 -11.59
N GLU A 889 31.72 14.80 -11.26
CA GLU A 889 31.27 14.73 -9.89
C GLU A 889 31.15 13.28 -9.49
N ASN A 890 31.89 12.99 -8.43
CA ASN A 890 31.84 11.73 -7.73
C ASN A 890 30.91 11.98 -6.54
N GLU A 891 29.75 11.33 -6.55
CA GLU A 891 28.73 11.56 -5.52
C GLU A 891 29.19 11.07 -4.12
N LEU A 892 30.36 10.40 -4.00
CA LEU A 892 30.69 9.49 -2.88
C LEU A 892 32.19 9.38 -2.50
N GLY A 893 33.03 10.40 -2.76
CA GLY A 893 34.36 10.52 -2.14
C GLY A 893 35.61 9.89 -2.82
N ALA A 894 35.55 9.41 -4.06
CA ALA A 894 36.75 9.13 -4.88
C ALA A 894 37.74 10.31 -5.04
N SER A 895 39.04 9.99 -5.11
CA SER A 895 40.13 10.97 -5.24
C SER A 895 40.23 11.58 -6.65
N ASN A 896 40.62 12.86 -6.73
CA ASN A 896 40.75 13.62 -7.99
C ASN A 896 41.64 12.94 -9.05
N ASP A 897 42.70 12.24 -8.64
CA ASP A 897 43.65 11.60 -9.56
C ASP A 897 43.05 10.46 -10.39
N GLU A 898 41.94 9.88 -9.93
CA GLU A 898 41.22 8.84 -10.65
C GLU A 898 40.11 9.40 -11.56
N LEU A 899 39.81 10.70 -11.44
CA LEU A 899 38.77 11.42 -12.18
C LEU A 899 39.34 12.29 -13.31
N VAL A 900 40.65 12.56 -13.33
CA VAL A 900 41.32 13.32 -14.40
C VAL A 900 41.98 12.36 -15.40
N GLN A 901 41.40 12.21 -16.60
CA GLN A 901 41.98 11.40 -17.67
C GLN A 901 42.80 12.25 -18.66
N LYS A 902 44.08 11.89 -18.87
CA LYS A 902 44.94 12.52 -19.89
C LYS A 902 44.58 11.99 -21.27
N VAL A 903 44.69 12.83 -22.32
CA VAL A 903 44.37 12.47 -23.71
C VAL A 903 45.13 11.21 -24.17
N ALA A 904 46.41 11.11 -23.83
CA ALA A 904 47.23 9.94 -24.14
C ALA A 904 46.81 8.65 -23.40
N LYS A 905 46.07 8.73 -22.29
CA LYS A 905 45.43 7.55 -21.67
C LYS A 905 44.16 7.16 -22.41
N LEU A 906 43.39 8.14 -22.89
CA LEU A 906 42.13 7.92 -23.62
C LEU A 906 42.35 7.31 -25.00
N PHE A 907 43.46 7.66 -25.64
CA PHE A 907 43.89 7.08 -26.90
C PHE A 907 45.27 6.46 -26.73
N PRO A 908 45.36 5.25 -26.13
CA PRO A 908 46.64 4.63 -25.81
C PRO A 908 47.43 4.21 -27.07
N VAL A 909 46.73 4.05 -28.19
CA VAL A 909 47.30 3.74 -29.50
C VAL A 909 47.25 5.01 -30.35
N GLU A 910 48.41 5.60 -30.60
CA GLU A 910 48.54 6.85 -31.36
C GLU A 910 47.95 6.75 -32.78
N LYS A 911 48.03 5.56 -33.39
CA LYS A 911 47.46 5.29 -34.71
C LYS A 911 45.93 5.42 -34.72
N ASP A 912 45.25 4.86 -33.73
CA ASP A 912 43.78 4.90 -33.64
C ASP A 912 43.28 6.34 -33.49
N TYR A 913 44.02 7.17 -32.74
CA TYR A 913 43.77 8.61 -32.66
C TYR A 913 43.93 9.29 -34.02
N LYS A 914 45.01 8.99 -34.77
CA LYS A 914 45.25 9.55 -36.10
C LYS A 914 44.18 9.13 -37.12
N ASP A 915 43.80 7.85 -37.12
CA ASP A 915 42.73 7.31 -37.96
C ASP A 915 41.38 7.98 -37.64
N LEU A 916 41.09 8.17 -36.35
CA LEU A 916 39.92 8.89 -35.86
C LEU A 916 39.88 10.33 -36.38
N ILE A 917 40.99 11.08 -36.27
CA ILE A 917 41.08 12.47 -36.77
C ILE A 917 40.97 12.52 -38.28
N ALA A 918 41.63 11.61 -39.01
CA ALA A 918 41.52 11.51 -40.47
C ALA A 918 40.06 11.29 -40.89
N GLY A 919 39.30 10.46 -40.16
CA GLY A 919 37.87 10.26 -40.40
C GLY A 919 36.98 11.49 -40.16
N MET A 920 37.48 12.51 -39.45
CA MET A 920 36.74 13.75 -39.18
C MET A 920 36.88 14.80 -40.28
N LEU A 921 37.90 14.69 -41.12
CA LEU A 921 38.22 15.65 -42.18
C LEU A 921 37.30 15.50 -43.40
N GLU A 922 37.35 16.45 -44.34
CA GLU A 922 36.60 16.40 -45.61
C GLU A 922 37.25 15.47 -46.65
N THR A 923 36.48 14.96 -47.60
CA THR A 923 37.00 14.10 -48.68
C THR A 923 37.93 14.90 -49.60
N GLY A 924 39.13 14.37 -49.88
CA GLY A 924 40.16 15.05 -50.67
C GLY A 924 41.16 15.90 -49.86
N ASP A 925 40.99 15.97 -48.54
CA ASP A 925 41.94 16.63 -47.65
C ASP A 925 43.28 15.86 -47.60
N ALA A 926 44.39 16.53 -47.94
CA ALA A 926 45.72 15.93 -47.97
C ALA A 926 46.15 15.33 -46.61
N ARG A 927 45.58 15.82 -45.50
CA ARG A 927 45.86 15.32 -44.14
C ARG A 927 45.23 13.96 -43.86
N LYS A 928 44.27 13.51 -44.68
CA LYS A 928 43.73 12.14 -44.61
C LYS A 928 44.68 11.09 -45.18
N ASP A 929 45.68 11.49 -45.97
CA ASP A 929 46.65 10.57 -46.53
C ASP A 929 47.51 9.99 -45.39
N PRO A 930 47.60 8.65 -45.24
CA PRO A 930 48.47 8.01 -44.27
C PRO A 930 49.92 8.50 -44.30
N ALA A 931 50.43 8.94 -45.46
CA ALA A 931 51.76 9.53 -45.60
C ALA A 931 51.92 10.85 -44.83
N ASN A 932 50.83 11.58 -44.60
CA ASN A 932 50.79 12.88 -43.93
C ASN A 932 50.32 12.78 -42.47
N PHE A 933 50.11 11.58 -41.93
CA PHE A 933 49.72 11.38 -40.52
C PHE A 933 50.77 11.89 -39.52
N GLY A 934 52.03 12.08 -39.94
CA GLY A 934 53.05 12.74 -39.15
C GLY A 934 52.71 14.19 -38.79
N TRP A 935 51.73 14.80 -39.47
CA TRP A 935 51.25 16.14 -39.15
C TRP A 935 50.27 16.15 -37.96
N MET A 936 49.74 14.99 -37.56
CA MET A 936 48.89 14.83 -36.38
C MET A 936 49.73 14.33 -35.20
N SER A 937 49.68 15.04 -34.08
CA SER A 937 50.38 14.71 -32.84
C SER A 937 49.38 14.42 -31.71
N LEU A 938 49.49 13.25 -31.08
CA LEU A 938 48.81 12.93 -29.83
C LEU A 938 49.65 13.48 -28.66
N SER A 939 49.28 14.67 -28.16
CA SER A 939 49.97 15.26 -27.01
C SER A 939 49.44 14.67 -25.70
N PRO A 940 50.31 14.39 -24.70
CA PRO A 940 49.86 14.03 -23.35
C PRO A 940 49.14 15.18 -22.64
N ASN A 941 49.30 16.41 -23.13
CA ASN A 941 48.83 17.64 -22.50
C ASN A 941 47.80 18.42 -23.34
N TYR A 942 47.59 18.06 -24.63
CA TYR A 942 46.72 18.81 -25.56
C TYR A 942 45.84 17.87 -26.36
N VAL A 943 44.57 18.28 -26.55
CA VAL A 943 43.58 17.54 -27.35
C VAL A 943 43.68 17.87 -28.85
N SER A 944 44.20 19.04 -29.24
CA SER A 944 44.28 19.41 -30.66
C SER A 944 45.35 18.58 -31.40
N PRO A 945 44.98 17.87 -32.48
CA PRO A 945 45.90 17.02 -33.23
C PRO A 945 47.01 17.81 -33.94
N TRP A 946 46.85 19.12 -34.17
CA TRP A 946 47.86 19.94 -34.83
C TRP A 946 48.54 20.96 -33.91
N SER A 947 48.40 20.79 -32.58
CA SER A 947 48.99 21.70 -31.58
C SER A 947 50.51 21.85 -31.67
N GLY A 948 51.22 20.85 -32.19
CA GLY A 948 52.67 20.88 -32.45
C GLY A 948 53.07 21.22 -33.89
N HIS A 949 52.11 21.48 -34.79
CA HIS A 949 52.40 21.66 -36.22
C HIS A 949 52.61 23.15 -36.58
N PRO A 950 53.65 23.52 -37.38
CA PRO A 950 53.95 24.92 -37.70
C PRO A 950 52.83 25.69 -38.40
N LEU A 951 51.94 24.97 -39.11
CA LEU A 951 50.84 25.51 -39.90
C LEU A 951 49.44 25.30 -39.30
N TYR A 952 49.34 24.85 -38.04
CA TYR A 952 48.06 24.52 -37.37
C TYR A 952 47.17 23.53 -38.14
N GLY A 953 47.78 22.73 -39.02
CA GLY A 953 47.06 21.81 -39.88
C GLY A 953 46.31 22.46 -41.04
N VAL A 954 46.44 23.75 -41.34
CA VAL A 954 45.78 24.37 -42.50
C VAL A 954 46.65 24.27 -43.74
N SER A 955 46.08 23.76 -44.85
CA SER A 955 46.76 23.72 -46.15
C SER A 955 46.91 25.13 -46.74
N PRO A 956 48.04 25.45 -47.39
CA PRO A 956 48.22 26.74 -48.04
C PRO A 956 47.19 26.96 -49.14
N ASN A 957 46.86 28.23 -49.39
CA ASN A 957 45.98 28.59 -50.49
C ASN A 957 46.81 28.92 -51.74
N LEU A 958 46.44 28.36 -52.89
CA LEU A 958 47.19 28.39 -54.14
C LEU A 958 46.68 29.50 -55.08
N ASN A 959 47.58 30.39 -55.50
CA ASN A 959 47.30 31.50 -56.42
C ASN A 959 46.10 32.43 -56.09
N PRO A 960 45.83 32.85 -54.84
CA PRO A 960 44.84 33.90 -54.60
C PRO A 960 45.55 35.25 -54.43
N SER A 961 44.85 36.36 -54.69
CA SER A 961 45.28 37.66 -54.14
C SER A 961 45.47 37.51 -52.62
N PHE A 962 46.53 38.08 -52.04
CA PHE A 962 46.87 37.92 -50.62
C PHE A 962 45.65 37.97 -49.68
N TRP A 963 44.79 38.99 -49.81
CA TRP A 963 43.59 39.13 -48.96
C TRP A 963 42.51 38.07 -49.20
N GLY A 964 42.31 37.64 -50.44
CA GLY A 964 41.43 36.51 -50.76
C GLY A 964 41.99 35.17 -50.24
N ALA A 965 43.32 35.03 -50.21
CA ALA A 965 43.99 33.88 -49.62
C ALA A 965 43.78 33.84 -48.11
N VAL A 966 43.94 34.99 -47.44
CA VAL A 966 43.72 35.20 -46.01
C VAL A 966 42.28 34.86 -45.61
N ASP A 967 41.28 35.38 -46.33
CA ASP A 967 39.86 35.13 -46.04
C ASP A 967 39.50 33.63 -46.15
N GLU A 968 39.98 32.97 -47.19
CA GLU A 968 39.77 31.53 -47.38
C GLU A 968 40.50 30.67 -46.33
N LEU A 969 41.71 31.07 -45.92
CA LEU A 969 42.42 30.41 -44.83
C LEU A 969 41.66 30.60 -43.50
N PHE A 970 41.07 31.77 -43.23
CA PHE A 970 40.21 32.00 -42.07
C PHE A 970 38.96 31.12 -42.06
N LYS A 971 38.26 31.00 -43.20
CA LYS A 971 37.08 30.13 -43.32
C LYS A 971 37.43 28.66 -43.08
N LYS A 972 38.50 28.17 -43.72
CA LYS A 972 38.99 26.79 -43.56
C LYS A 972 39.39 26.49 -42.12
N LEU A 973 40.04 27.44 -41.45
CA LEU A 973 40.44 27.35 -40.05
C LEU A 973 39.20 27.22 -39.14
N ASN A 974 38.19 28.08 -39.30
CA ASN A 974 36.96 28.05 -38.50
C ASN A 974 36.15 26.75 -38.70
N CYS A 975 35.89 26.33 -39.93
CA CYS A 975 35.05 25.16 -40.22
C CYS A 975 35.70 23.83 -39.79
N LEU A 976 37.00 23.69 -40.06
CA LEU A 976 37.78 22.53 -39.64
C LEU A 976 37.80 22.38 -38.11
N HIS A 977 38.04 23.49 -37.40
CA HIS A 977 38.14 23.48 -35.95
C HIS A 977 36.83 23.08 -35.29
N VAL A 978 35.69 23.61 -35.73
CA VAL A 978 34.37 23.24 -35.19
C VAL A 978 34.06 21.76 -35.44
N THR A 979 34.32 21.28 -36.65
CA THR A 979 34.02 19.89 -37.05
C THR A 979 34.88 18.89 -36.27
N VAL A 980 36.18 19.14 -36.16
CA VAL A 980 37.11 18.27 -35.42
C VAL A 980 36.84 18.37 -33.93
N ALA A 981 36.58 19.57 -33.39
CA ALA A 981 36.25 19.77 -31.98
C ALA A 981 35.04 18.95 -31.52
N ILE A 982 33.92 19.02 -32.26
CA ILE A 982 32.69 18.29 -31.91
C ILE A 982 32.89 16.78 -32.01
N ARG A 983 33.46 16.31 -33.12
CA ARG A 983 33.62 14.87 -33.36
C ARG A 983 34.67 14.25 -32.42
N LEU A 984 35.78 14.94 -32.17
CA LEU A 984 36.80 14.49 -31.22
C LEU A 984 36.27 14.47 -29.80
N SER A 985 35.41 15.43 -29.43
CA SER A 985 34.72 15.42 -28.14
C SER A 985 33.82 14.21 -27.96
N MET A 986 33.05 13.83 -28.98
CA MET A 986 32.27 12.59 -28.96
C MET A 986 33.17 11.36 -28.83
N ALA A 987 34.31 11.34 -29.52
CA ALA A 987 35.26 10.23 -29.44
C ALA A 987 35.95 10.15 -28.08
N ILE A 988 36.25 11.28 -27.45
CA ILE A 988 36.76 11.38 -26.08
C ILE A 988 35.72 10.83 -25.09
N VAL A 989 34.44 11.21 -25.21
CA VAL A 989 33.36 10.64 -24.40
C VAL A 989 33.27 9.14 -24.58
N ASN A 990 33.30 8.67 -25.84
CA ASN A 990 33.26 7.23 -26.13
C ASN A 990 34.49 6.51 -25.55
N ALA A 991 35.68 7.10 -25.62
CA ALA A 991 36.91 6.53 -25.08
C ALA A 991 36.87 6.49 -23.54
N ILE A 992 36.41 7.55 -22.88
CA ILE A 992 36.24 7.56 -21.43
C ILE A 992 35.16 6.57 -21.01
N GLU A 993 34.05 6.50 -21.72
CA GLU A 993 32.99 5.53 -21.43
C GLU A 993 33.49 4.09 -21.65
N ALA A 994 34.24 3.82 -22.71
CA ALA A 994 34.83 2.51 -22.96
C ALA A 994 35.88 2.11 -21.92
N GLN A 995 36.71 3.05 -21.45
CA GLN A 995 37.78 2.78 -20.50
C GLN A 995 37.33 2.79 -19.04
N THR A 996 36.37 3.63 -18.70
CA THR A 996 35.95 3.86 -17.33
C THR A 996 34.60 3.25 -17.01
N GLY A 997 33.70 3.11 -17.99
CA GLY A 997 32.31 2.64 -17.82
C GLY A 997 31.49 3.54 -16.91
N ARG A 998 31.87 4.81 -16.78
CA ARG A 998 31.46 5.74 -15.72
C ARG A 998 30.93 7.07 -16.27
N MET A 999 30.46 7.18 -17.50
CA MET A 999 30.08 8.47 -18.06
C MET A 999 28.79 8.45 -18.89
N ARG A 1000 27.84 9.30 -18.49
CA ARG A 1000 26.81 9.84 -19.39
C ARG A 1000 26.85 11.37 -19.25
N GLY A 1001 27.40 12.09 -20.22
CA GLY A 1001 27.61 13.53 -20.06
C GLY A 1001 27.80 14.30 -21.37
N HIS A 1002 27.81 15.63 -21.23
CA HIS A 1002 28.05 16.58 -22.31
C HIS A 1002 29.53 16.97 -22.37
N VAL A 1003 29.98 17.33 -23.57
CA VAL A 1003 31.24 18.08 -23.77
C VAL A 1003 30.87 19.43 -24.35
N LEU A 1004 31.18 20.50 -23.62
CA LEU A 1004 31.09 21.86 -24.16
C LEU A 1004 32.45 22.22 -24.74
N VAL A 1005 32.50 22.46 -26.05
CA VAL A 1005 33.71 22.96 -26.71
C VAL A 1005 33.43 24.36 -27.24
N GLN A 1006 34.12 25.35 -26.68
CA GLN A 1006 34.11 26.70 -27.22
C GLN A 1006 35.54 27.11 -27.57
N TYR A 1007 35.75 27.33 -28.87
CA TYR A 1007 36.98 27.88 -29.42
C TYR A 1007 36.83 29.40 -29.47
N GLN A 1008 37.68 30.16 -28.78
CA GLN A 1008 37.58 31.63 -28.75
C GLN A 1008 38.39 32.29 -29.87
N THR A 1009 39.65 31.88 -30.12
CA THR A 1009 40.50 32.43 -31.20
C THR A 1009 41.78 31.61 -31.42
N THR A 1010 42.62 31.94 -32.40
CA THR A 1010 43.86 31.22 -32.78
C THR A 1010 45.08 32.00 -32.29
N GLU A 1011 46.18 31.35 -31.87
CA GLU A 1011 47.46 32.05 -31.58
C GLU A 1011 47.81 33.06 -32.69
N SER A 1012 48.49 34.18 -32.35
CA SER A 1012 48.97 35.16 -33.34
C SER A 1012 49.71 34.47 -34.48
N CYS A 1013 49.06 34.43 -35.64
CA CYS A 1013 49.54 33.79 -36.84
C CYS A 1013 49.96 34.85 -37.85
N HIS A 1014 51.05 34.58 -38.56
CA HIS A 1014 51.46 35.40 -39.69
C HIS A 1014 50.94 34.76 -40.97
N PHE A 1015 50.30 35.57 -41.81
CA PHE A 1015 50.03 35.22 -43.19
C PHE A 1015 51.25 35.59 -44.00
N LEU A 1016 51.94 34.57 -44.52
CA LEU A 1016 53.15 34.74 -45.32
C LEU A 1016 52.89 34.19 -46.71
N GLN A 1017 53.10 35.02 -47.71
CA GLN A 1017 53.03 34.61 -49.10
C GLN A 1017 54.44 34.32 -49.59
N TYR A 1018 54.63 33.13 -50.15
CA TYR A 1018 55.88 32.72 -50.77
C TYR A 1018 55.61 32.43 -52.24
N GLU A 1019 56.49 32.91 -53.10
CA GLU A 1019 56.49 32.56 -54.51
C GLU A 1019 57.45 31.39 -54.72
N CYS A 1020 56.97 30.31 -55.34
CA CYS A 1020 57.84 29.22 -55.72
C CYS A 1020 58.76 29.69 -56.85
N THR A 1021 60.07 29.68 -56.63
CA THR A 1021 61.07 30.10 -57.64
C THR A 1021 61.12 29.20 -58.89
N THR A 1022 60.47 28.03 -58.86
CA THR A 1022 60.44 27.07 -59.98
C THR A 1022 59.16 27.16 -60.81
N CYS A 1023 57.99 27.27 -60.16
CA CYS A 1023 56.71 27.30 -60.87
C CYS A 1023 56.00 28.67 -60.82
N TYR A 1024 56.60 29.68 -60.16
CA TYR A 1024 56.07 31.03 -59.98
C TYR A 1024 54.66 31.08 -59.36
N GLN A 1025 54.23 30.00 -58.70
CA GLN A 1025 52.97 29.99 -57.98
C GLN A 1025 53.16 30.69 -56.64
N GLU A 1026 52.19 31.53 -56.30
CA GLU A 1026 52.11 32.16 -54.99
C GLU A 1026 51.34 31.26 -54.03
N HIS A 1027 51.94 31.02 -52.88
CA HIS A 1027 51.39 30.19 -51.81
C HIS A 1027 51.27 31.05 -50.56
N THR A 1028 50.05 31.25 -50.07
CA THR A 1028 49.84 31.90 -48.78
C THR A 1028 49.72 30.84 -47.69
N PHE A 1029 50.55 30.97 -46.65
CA PHE A 1029 50.60 30.08 -45.50
C PHE A 1029 50.16 30.81 -44.24
N LEU A 1030 49.60 30.04 -43.31
CA LEU A 1030 49.34 30.42 -41.94
C LEU A 1030 50.47 29.87 -41.05
N GLN A 1031 51.27 30.71 -40.39
CA GLN A 1031 52.42 30.24 -39.57
C GLN A 1031 52.38 30.75 -38.12
N LYS A 1032 52.88 29.92 -37.19
CA LYS A 1032 53.19 30.30 -35.80
C LYS A 1032 54.41 31.22 -35.75
N SER A 1033 54.39 32.28 -34.94
CA SER A 1033 55.41 33.34 -34.96
C SER A 1033 56.87 32.87 -34.73
N VAL A 1034 57.79 33.50 -35.48
CA VAL A 1034 59.28 33.59 -35.39
C VAL A 1034 60.18 32.46 -35.92
N HIS A 1035 59.71 31.48 -36.69
CA HIS A 1035 60.62 30.59 -37.43
C HIS A 1035 60.33 30.53 -38.93
N PRO A 1036 61.28 30.93 -39.81
CA PRO A 1036 61.13 30.72 -41.24
C PRO A 1036 61.17 29.21 -41.53
N ILE A 1037 60.23 28.75 -42.36
CA ILE A 1037 60.29 27.41 -42.97
C ILE A 1037 61.57 27.36 -43.80
N SER A 1038 62.45 26.39 -43.53
CA SER A 1038 63.56 26.12 -44.46
C SER A 1038 62.96 25.62 -45.77
N THR A 1039 63.15 26.41 -46.83
CA THR A 1039 62.76 26.15 -48.21
C THR A 1039 63.20 24.80 -48.72
#